data_AF-A0A142Y2C3-F1
#
_entry.id   AF-A0A142Y2C3-F1
#
_cell.length_a   1.000
_cell.length_b   1.000
_cell.length_c   1.000
_cell.angle_alpha   90.00
_cell.angle_beta   90.00
_cell.angle_gamma   90.00
#
_symmetry.space_group_name_H-M   'P 1'
#
loop_
_entity.id
_entity.type
_entity.pdbx_description
1 polymer ?
#
loop_
_entity_poly.entity_id
_entity_poly.type
_entity_poly.pdbx_seq_one_letter_code
_entity_poly.pdbx_strand_id
1 'polypeptide(L)'
;MTLFRLIVGFSLAWFCLTSCASYAADKTPLTIPDLTKGEVIPPESKHDWNLGPTGLRGWMYCDKLVTTDARQIAITKVEENSPADGALAVGDVILGVGGKPFSYDPRTEVGKAITWAESEAGGGRLALLRWRNGTVDDVELKLPILGSFSTTAPYDCSKSEQILLRGLKSLEARMSAPGYSSSTDPIPRSLNALALLASGEPAYQRLLQREASWAASFTREDFRTWYYGYVMIFLAEYTQATGDNSFLPGLRRLAREAASGQSAVGSWGHTFALPDGRLRGYGMMNSPGLPLTIGMVLAREAGVNHSEVTEAIDRSARLLRFYAGKGAVPYGDHAAWMETHEDNGKCGMAAVLFHLLGETGSADFFTRMAVASHSGERDCGHTGNYFNILWSLPAIAQAGPNATGAWTKEFGAWYHDLARRWGGSFAHQGPPEPSFDSYQGWDATGAYLLAYSLPRKKITITGKGARNVPQISLHRAESLIADGRGWDNKDRNTAYDRLDDQDLLSRLGSWSPIVRERAAMALAKRKSPPVSAMIALLESGSIEARMGACVAFEKLRGRAAEAVPTLQLALKHDNMWLRVCAASALSKIGKPAIAALPDLLGMIDRVPSPEDPRGMEQRFVSLAIFDEMLRVPNAMEGVDRDQLRLAIASGLRNQDGRARSEISSIYNRLRYEDLQPLLPAILEAIEKPAPSGEMFADGVRLNGLKVLATHHIEEGIQACADYLRTQNPWASEKRTPEILEILTMYGEHAQRVIPHLSETAAMFEQGELNFPKKFSRQKAEAVRATIKSIGSSKERPSLRRIN
;
A
#
# COMPACT_ATOMS: atom_id res chain seq x y z
N MET A 1 13.31 -4.85 -20.90
CA MET A 1 12.61 -4.02 -21.90
C MET A 1 11.08 -4.14 -21.78
N THR A 2 10.56 -4.31 -20.56
CA THR A 2 9.17 -4.78 -20.33
C THR A 2 8.38 -3.89 -19.36
N LEU A 3 8.95 -2.73 -18.99
CA LEU A 3 8.27 -1.67 -18.24
C LEU A 3 7.68 -0.58 -19.15
N PHE A 4 8.01 -0.61 -20.46
CA PHE A 4 7.78 0.50 -21.39
C PHE A 4 6.44 0.46 -22.14
N ARG A 5 5.63 -0.60 -22.01
CA ARG A 5 4.42 -0.80 -22.84
C ARG A 5 3.07 -0.49 -22.19
N LEU A 6 3.04 0.02 -20.95
CA LEU A 6 1.77 0.24 -20.22
C LEU A 6 1.40 1.72 -19.99
N ILE A 7 2.06 2.67 -20.67
CA ILE A 7 1.82 4.12 -20.46
C ILE A 7 0.68 4.69 -21.33
N VAL A 8 0.12 3.94 -22.28
CA VAL A 8 -0.94 4.46 -23.15
C VAL A 8 -2.32 4.02 -22.63
N GLY A 9 -2.91 4.82 -21.73
CA GLY A 9 -4.34 4.69 -21.43
C GLY A 9 -4.79 5.04 -20.01
N PHE A 10 -4.42 6.20 -19.46
CA PHE A 10 -5.13 6.73 -18.29
C PHE A 10 -5.92 7.98 -18.71
N SER A 11 -7.23 7.79 -18.88
CA SER A 11 -8.21 8.87 -18.95
C SER A 11 -9.06 8.81 -17.68
N LEU A 12 -8.99 9.89 -16.90
CA LEU A 12 -10.09 10.51 -16.15
C LEU A 12 -11.03 9.65 -15.29
N ALA A 13 -10.89 9.77 -13.97
CA ALA A 13 -12.03 10.01 -13.06
C ALA A 13 -11.53 10.56 -11.71
N TRP A 14 -11.94 11.77 -11.38
CA TRP A 14 -11.88 12.35 -10.04
C TRP A 14 -13.23 12.04 -9.38
N PHE A 15 -13.29 11.22 -8.32
CA PHE A 15 -14.34 11.24 -7.28
C PHE A 15 -13.99 10.25 -6.15
N CYS A 16 -14.13 10.73 -4.91
CA CYS A 16 -14.34 10.03 -3.65
C CYS A 16 -13.58 8.71 -3.35
N LEU A 17 -12.87 8.76 -2.22
CA LEU A 17 -12.43 7.62 -1.41
C LEU A 17 -13.64 6.84 -0.84
N THR A 18 -14.26 6.09 -1.73
CA THR A 18 -14.86 4.76 -1.53
C THR A 18 -14.65 4.07 -2.87
N SER A 19 -13.41 3.65 -3.14
CA SER A 19 -13.09 2.90 -4.34
C SER A 19 -11.85 2.02 -4.09
N CYS A 20 -11.99 0.75 -3.65
CA CYS A 20 -12.38 -0.33 -4.57
C CYS A 20 -13.31 0.19 -5.64
N ALA A 21 -12.73 0.78 -6.69
CA ALA A 21 -13.49 1.08 -7.88
C ALA A 21 -14.04 -0.27 -8.33
N SER A 22 -15.31 -0.48 -7.98
CA SER A 22 -16.30 -1.08 -8.84
C SER A 22 -15.91 -0.75 -10.26
N TYR A 23 -15.16 -1.64 -10.91
CA TYR A 23 -15.16 -1.71 -12.35
C TYR A 23 -16.59 -2.13 -12.69
N ALA A 24 -17.47 -1.15 -12.80
CA ALA A 24 -18.72 -1.29 -13.54
C ALA A 24 -18.32 -1.25 -15.02
N ALA A 25 -17.64 -2.30 -15.47
CA ALA A 25 -17.70 -2.71 -16.86
C ALA A 25 -18.71 -3.87 -16.91
N ASP A 26 -19.66 -3.74 -17.83
CA ASP A 26 -20.73 -4.68 -18.18
C ASP A 26 -20.72 -6.02 -17.44
N LYS A 27 -21.55 -6.12 -16.39
CA LYS A 27 -21.75 -7.36 -15.64
C LYS A 27 -22.71 -8.28 -16.37
N THR A 28 -22.22 -8.94 -17.40
CA THR A 28 -22.65 -10.33 -17.63
C THR A 28 -22.06 -11.14 -16.47
N PRO A 29 -22.85 -11.91 -15.69
CA PRO A 29 -22.30 -12.78 -14.66
C PRO A 29 -21.23 -13.70 -15.27
N LEU A 30 -20.03 -13.72 -14.70
CA LEU A 30 -18.99 -14.68 -15.11
C LEU A 30 -19.56 -16.09 -14.86
N THR A 31 -19.85 -16.79 -15.95
CA THR A 31 -20.37 -18.16 -15.88
C THR A 31 -19.20 -19.10 -15.59
N ILE A 32 -19.33 -19.96 -14.59
CA ILE A 32 -18.30 -20.97 -14.28
C ILE A 32 -18.38 -22.04 -15.37
N PRO A 33 -17.34 -22.22 -16.20
CA PRO A 33 -17.40 -23.21 -17.27
C PRO A 33 -17.33 -24.63 -16.71
N ASP A 34 -18.12 -25.53 -17.30
CA ASP A 34 -18.03 -26.97 -17.10
C ASP A 34 -17.18 -27.60 -18.20
N LEU A 35 -15.87 -27.68 -17.95
CA LEU A 35 -14.88 -28.19 -18.90
C LEU A 35 -15.09 -29.67 -19.23
N THR A 36 -15.78 -30.42 -18.36
CA THR A 36 -16.15 -31.82 -18.61
C THR A 36 -17.27 -31.99 -19.64
N LYS A 37 -17.97 -30.90 -19.98
CA LYS A 37 -19.03 -30.85 -20.99
C LYS A 37 -18.59 -30.18 -22.30
N GLY A 38 -17.30 -29.91 -22.46
CA GLY A 38 -16.75 -29.28 -23.65
C GLY A 38 -16.86 -27.75 -23.65
N GLU A 39 -17.24 -27.13 -22.53
CA GLU A 39 -17.10 -25.69 -22.36
C GLU A 39 -15.61 -25.31 -22.28
N VAL A 40 -15.27 -24.08 -22.68
CA VAL A 40 -13.87 -23.64 -22.83
C VAL A 40 -13.51 -22.58 -21.80
N ILE A 41 -12.22 -22.48 -21.51
CA ILE A 41 -11.67 -21.38 -20.71
C ILE A 41 -11.98 -20.06 -21.41
N PRO A 42 -12.53 -19.05 -20.71
CA PRO A 42 -12.79 -17.74 -21.31
C PRO A 42 -11.50 -17.13 -21.89
N PRO A 43 -11.50 -16.61 -23.14
CA PRO A 43 -10.28 -16.12 -23.81
C PRO A 43 -9.51 -15.01 -23.07
N GLU A 44 -10.20 -14.24 -22.24
CA GLU A 44 -9.64 -13.20 -21.37
C GLU A 44 -8.94 -13.77 -20.13
N SER A 45 -9.24 -15.02 -19.76
CA SER A 45 -8.67 -15.72 -18.62
C SER A 45 -7.38 -16.43 -19.00
N LYS A 46 -6.27 -15.70 -18.89
CA LYS A 46 -4.92 -16.14 -19.30
C LYS A 46 -4.09 -16.68 -18.15
N HIS A 47 -4.44 -16.33 -16.92
CA HIS A 47 -3.66 -16.69 -15.75
C HIS A 47 -3.87 -18.15 -15.33
N ASP A 48 -2.78 -18.85 -15.06
CA ASP A 48 -2.76 -20.23 -14.58
C ASP A 48 -1.76 -20.38 -13.41
N TRP A 49 -1.95 -21.40 -12.59
CA TRP A 49 -1.18 -21.59 -11.35
C TRP A 49 -0.24 -22.79 -11.47
N ASN A 50 0.92 -22.70 -10.80
CA ASN A 50 1.76 -23.86 -10.59
C ASN A 50 1.05 -24.81 -9.62
N LEU A 51 0.94 -26.10 -9.93
CA LEU A 51 0.25 -27.08 -9.08
C LEU A 51 1.26 -27.88 -8.25
N GLY A 52 2.16 -27.16 -7.57
CA GLY A 52 3.20 -27.71 -6.71
C GLY A 52 4.30 -28.49 -7.44
N PRO A 53 4.95 -29.45 -6.76
CA PRO A 53 6.10 -30.17 -7.28
C PRO A 53 5.72 -31.28 -8.26
N THR A 54 4.59 -31.12 -8.96
CA THR A 54 4.05 -32.10 -9.91
C THR A 54 4.60 -31.91 -11.32
N GLY A 55 5.03 -30.69 -11.67
CA GLY A 55 5.34 -30.28 -13.04
C GLY A 55 4.13 -29.83 -13.85
N LEU A 56 2.96 -29.71 -13.21
CA LEU A 56 1.74 -29.22 -13.83
C LEU A 56 1.59 -27.71 -13.65
N ARG A 57 1.00 -27.07 -14.65
CA ARG A 57 0.25 -25.83 -14.47
C ARG A 57 -1.22 -26.07 -14.78
N GLY A 58 -2.09 -25.31 -14.13
CA GLY A 58 -3.51 -25.40 -14.42
C GLY A 58 -4.27 -24.10 -14.20
N TRP A 59 -5.26 -23.91 -15.06
CA TRP A 59 -6.25 -22.85 -14.96
C TRP A 59 -7.40 -23.29 -14.05
N MET A 60 -7.93 -22.37 -13.26
CA MET A 60 -9.14 -22.58 -12.48
C MET A 60 -9.94 -21.29 -12.43
N TYR A 61 -11.26 -21.41 -12.29
CA TYR A 61 -12.15 -20.27 -12.22
C TYR A 61 -11.81 -19.36 -11.02
N CYS A 62 -11.82 -18.05 -11.23
CA CYS A 62 -11.72 -17.06 -10.17
C CYS A 62 -12.76 -15.95 -10.36
N ASP A 63 -13.25 -15.42 -9.24
CA ASP A 63 -14.10 -14.23 -9.20
C ASP A 63 -13.69 -13.40 -7.99
N LYS A 64 -13.52 -12.09 -8.17
CA LYS A 64 -13.12 -11.15 -7.11
C LYS A 64 -11.97 -11.66 -6.24
N LEU A 65 -10.81 -11.96 -6.84
CA LEU A 65 -9.59 -12.33 -6.10
C LEU A 65 -9.73 -13.59 -5.23
N VAL A 66 -10.69 -14.48 -5.52
CA VAL A 66 -10.79 -15.80 -4.91
C VAL A 66 -11.10 -16.89 -5.94
N THR A 67 -10.76 -18.13 -5.61
CA THR A 67 -11.06 -19.36 -6.38
C THR A 67 -12.07 -20.27 -5.65
N THR A 68 -12.81 -19.73 -4.68
CA THR A 68 -13.68 -20.50 -3.78
C THR A 68 -14.83 -21.23 -4.49
N ASP A 69 -15.23 -20.79 -5.68
CA ASP A 69 -16.27 -21.44 -6.49
C ASP A 69 -15.72 -22.40 -7.53
N ALA A 70 -14.40 -22.45 -7.74
CA ALA A 70 -13.80 -23.39 -8.67
C ALA A 70 -13.97 -24.83 -8.19
N ARG A 71 -14.38 -25.72 -9.09
CA ARG A 71 -14.50 -27.16 -8.84
C ARG A 71 -13.75 -28.00 -9.87
N GLN A 72 -13.03 -27.33 -10.76
CA GLN A 72 -12.28 -27.93 -11.86
C GLN A 72 -10.96 -27.18 -12.03
N ILE A 73 -9.89 -27.92 -12.29
CA ILE A 73 -8.60 -27.36 -12.72
C ILE A 73 -8.28 -27.91 -14.11
N ALA A 74 -8.21 -27.04 -15.11
CA ALA A 74 -7.81 -27.41 -16.47
C ALA A 74 -6.28 -27.49 -16.56
N ILE A 75 -5.72 -28.61 -16.98
CA ILE A 75 -4.27 -28.73 -17.17
C ILE A 75 -3.84 -27.94 -18.40
N THR A 76 -3.06 -26.88 -18.18
CA THR A 76 -2.55 -25.96 -19.22
C THR A 76 -1.13 -26.31 -19.64
N LYS A 77 -0.36 -26.99 -18.78
CA LYS A 77 1.00 -27.40 -19.08
C LYS A 77 1.39 -28.64 -18.27
N VAL A 78 2.16 -29.53 -18.91
CA VAL A 78 2.90 -30.63 -18.27
C VAL A 78 4.38 -30.46 -18.64
N GLU A 79 5.26 -30.41 -17.65
CA GLU A 79 6.70 -30.34 -17.88
C GLU A 79 7.31 -31.72 -18.14
N GLU A 80 8.18 -31.82 -19.13
CA GLU A 80 8.92 -33.05 -19.44
C GLU A 80 9.77 -33.51 -18.25
N ASN A 81 9.84 -34.83 -18.05
CA ASN A 81 10.54 -35.51 -16.96
C ASN A 81 10.04 -35.17 -15.54
N SER A 82 8.91 -34.47 -15.44
CA SER A 82 8.29 -34.18 -14.16
C SER A 82 7.48 -35.37 -13.62
N PRO A 83 7.09 -35.39 -12.34
CA PRO A 83 6.23 -36.44 -11.80
C PRO A 83 4.91 -36.66 -12.54
N ALA A 84 4.40 -35.63 -13.23
CA ALA A 84 3.17 -35.71 -14.02
C ALA A 84 3.40 -36.14 -15.48
N ASP A 85 4.64 -36.18 -15.95
CA ASP A 85 4.96 -36.55 -17.32
C ASP A 85 4.52 -37.99 -17.62
N GLY A 86 3.86 -38.19 -18.77
CA GLY A 86 3.22 -39.44 -19.16
C GLY A 86 1.93 -39.81 -18.40
N ALA A 87 1.71 -39.32 -17.18
CA ALA A 87 0.51 -39.60 -16.38
C ALA A 87 -0.66 -38.65 -16.72
N LEU A 88 -0.34 -37.38 -16.93
CA LEU A 88 -1.29 -36.31 -17.26
C LEU A 88 -0.89 -35.64 -18.58
N ALA A 89 -1.87 -34.99 -19.21
CA ALA A 89 -1.71 -34.29 -20.48
C ALA A 89 -2.47 -32.97 -20.48
N VAL A 90 -2.06 -32.04 -21.35
CA VAL A 90 -2.83 -30.83 -21.63
C VAL A 90 -4.22 -31.23 -22.15
N GLY A 91 -5.27 -30.63 -21.60
CA GLY A 91 -6.66 -30.99 -21.88
C GLY A 91 -7.31 -31.89 -20.82
N ASP A 92 -6.53 -32.46 -19.90
CA ASP A 92 -7.08 -33.10 -18.71
C ASP A 92 -7.74 -32.08 -17.78
N VAL A 93 -8.77 -32.51 -17.07
CA VAL A 93 -9.42 -31.71 -16.02
C VAL A 93 -9.30 -32.43 -14.69
N ILE A 94 -8.69 -31.80 -13.69
CA ILE A 94 -8.65 -32.31 -12.33
C ILE A 94 -9.92 -31.88 -11.61
N LEU A 95 -10.65 -32.85 -11.07
CA LEU A 95 -11.92 -32.65 -10.37
C LEU A 95 -11.77 -32.71 -8.85
N GLY A 96 -10.62 -33.16 -8.35
CA GLY A 96 -10.40 -33.34 -6.93
C GLY A 96 -9.09 -34.02 -6.58
N VAL A 97 -8.90 -34.26 -5.28
CA VAL A 97 -7.68 -34.84 -4.70
C VAL A 97 -8.04 -35.92 -3.67
N GLY A 98 -7.19 -36.95 -3.54
CA GLY A 98 -7.40 -38.01 -2.55
C GLY A 98 -8.72 -38.77 -2.70
N GLY A 99 -9.15 -39.00 -3.95
CA GLY A 99 -10.40 -39.70 -4.29
C GLY A 99 -11.69 -38.92 -4.00
N LYS A 100 -11.59 -37.61 -3.72
CA LYS A 100 -12.75 -36.75 -3.43
C LYS A 100 -12.79 -35.55 -4.38
N PRO A 101 -13.97 -35.18 -4.92
CA PRO A 101 -14.13 -33.93 -5.65
C PRO A 101 -13.78 -32.71 -4.78
N PHE A 102 -13.32 -31.63 -5.42
CA PHE A 102 -13.10 -30.36 -4.72
C PHE A 102 -14.37 -29.90 -4.02
N SER A 103 -14.22 -29.44 -2.78
CA SER A 103 -15.32 -28.97 -1.92
C SER A 103 -15.24 -27.47 -1.64
N TYR A 104 -14.03 -26.92 -1.76
CA TYR A 104 -13.64 -25.55 -1.48
C TYR A 104 -12.63 -25.08 -2.55
N ASP A 105 -11.78 -24.09 -2.23
CA ASP A 105 -10.69 -23.59 -3.07
C ASP A 105 -9.72 -24.72 -3.49
N PRO A 106 -9.65 -25.07 -4.79
CA PRO A 106 -8.78 -26.12 -5.30
C PRO A 106 -7.28 -25.88 -5.00
N ARG A 107 -6.82 -24.62 -4.92
CA ARG A 107 -5.42 -24.30 -4.58
C ARG A 107 -5.07 -24.80 -3.18
N THR A 108 -5.97 -24.53 -2.23
CA THR A 108 -5.81 -24.94 -0.83
C THR A 108 -5.85 -26.46 -0.72
N GLU A 109 -6.79 -27.12 -1.40
CA GLU A 109 -6.93 -28.59 -1.35
C GLU A 109 -5.74 -29.31 -2.00
N VAL A 110 -5.28 -28.86 -3.18
CA VAL A 110 -4.08 -29.40 -3.84
C VAL A 110 -2.83 -29.19 -3.00
N GLY A 111 -2.63 -27.97 -2.47
CA GLY A 111 -1.49 -27.68 -1.58
C GLY A 111 -1.45 -28.59 -0.35
N LYS A 112 -2.60 -28.80 0.31
CA LYS A 112 -2.72 -29.72 1.45
C LYS A 112 -2.48 -31.18 1.04
N ALA A 113 -2.97 -31.60 -0.13
CA ALA A 113 -2.74 -32.95 -0.65
C ALA A 113 -1.26 -33.20 -0.95
N ILE A 114 -0.53 -32.20 -1.47
CA ILE A 114 0.93 -32.26 -1.62
C ILE A 114 1.60 -32.41 -0.25
N THR A 115 1.22 -31.57 0.73
CA THR A 115 1.78 -31.66 2.09
C THR A 115 1.58 -33.06 2.68
N TRP A 116 0.40 -33.66 2.48
CA TRP A 116 0.11 -35.03 2.90
C TRP A 116 0.94 -36.06 2.14
N ALA A 117 0.97 -36.01 0.80
CA ALA A 117 1.69 -36.95 -0.04
C ALA A 117 3.18 -37.03 0.31
N GLU A 118 3.83 -35.89 0.59
CA GLU A 118 5.24 -35.83 0.94
C GLU A 118 5.54 -36.24 2.40
N SER A 119 4.51 -36.49 3.23
CA SER A 119 4.69 -37.05 4.57
C SER A 119 4.99 -38.55 4.53
N GLU A 120 5.54 -39.08 5.62
CA GLU A 120 5.74 -40.53 5.77
C GLU A 120 4.43 -41.32 5.60
N ALA A 121 3.32 -40.80 6.14
CA ALA A 121 2.01 -41.44 6.03
C ALA A 121 1.45 -41.41 4.59
N GLY A 122 1.73 -40.33 3.85
CA GLY A 122 1.35 -40.21 2.44
C GLY A 122 2.17 -41.10 1.51
N GLY A 123 3.39 -41.48 1.91
CA GLY A 123 4.24 -42.43 1.18
C GLY A 123 4.64 -41.95 -0.22
N GLY A 124 4.64 -40.64 -0.46
CA GLY A 124 4.93 -40.04 -1.77
C GLY A 124 3.78 -40.11 -2.76
N ARG A 125 2.56 -40.51 -2.35
CA ARG A 125 1.43 -40.72 -3.28
C ARG A 125 0.50 -39.52 -3.29
N LEU A 126 0.46 -38.81 -4.41
CA LEU A 126 -0.52 -37.75 -4.67
C LEU A 126 -1.59 -38.29 -5.63
N ALA A 127 -2.77 -38.62 -5.11
CA ALA A 127 -3.91 -39.05 -5.91
C ALA A 127 -4.72 -37.84 -6.41
N LEU A 128 -4.97 -37.79 -7.71
CA LEU A 128 -5.73 -36.77 -8.41
C LEU A 128 -6.92 -37.42 -9.13
N LEU A 129 -8.11 -36.87 -8.96
CA LEU A 129 -9.30 -37.31 -9.68
C LEU A 129 -9.31 -36.64 -11.06
N ARG A 130 -8.94 -37.38 -12.11
CA ARG A 130 -8.79 -36.87 -13.48
C ARG A 130 -10.04 -37.16 -14.29
N TRP A 131 -10.51 -36.18 -15.04
CA TRP A 131 -11.40 -36.37 -16.18
C TRP A 131 -10.61 -36.27 -17.49
N ARG A 132 -10.83 -37.24 -18.39
CA ARG A 132 -10.28 -37.27 -19.76
C ARG A 132 -11.27 -37.98 -20.69
N ASN A 133 -11.66 -37.31 -21.78
CA ASN A 133 -12.51 -37.89 -22.83
C ASN A 133 -13.78 -38.58 -22.30
N GLY A 134 -14.48 -37.96 -21.35
CA GLY A 134 -15.73 -38.48 -20.78
C GLY A 134 -15.56 -39.49 -19.64
N THR A 135 -14.33 -39.93 -19.34
CA THR A 135 -14.04 -40.86 -18.24
C THR A 135 -13.47 -40.10 -17.04
N VAL A 136 -13.88 -40.48 -15.84
CA VAL A 136 -13.29 -40.03 -14.57
C VAL A 136 -12.56 -41.21 -13.93
N ASP A 137 -11.28 -41.02 -13.62
CA ASP A 137 -10.43 -42.03 -12.99
C ASP A 137 -9.40 -41.40 -12.04
N ASP A 138 -8.92 -42.18 -11.07
CA ASP A 138 -7.85 -41.75 -10.17
C ASP A 138 -6.48 -41.94 -10.85
N VAL A 139 -5.68 -40.86 -10.85
CA VAL A 139 -4.29 -40.88 -11.30
C VAL A 139 -3.39 -40.58 -10.11
N GLU A 140 -2.39 -41.44 -9.89
CA GLU A 140 -1.41 -41.28 -8.81
C GLU A 140 -0.11 -40.71 -9.36
N LEU A 141 0.34 -39.60 -8.77
CA LEU A 141 1.67 -39.03 -9.00
C LEU A 141 2.60 -39.40 -7.84
N LYS A 142 3.83 -39.79 -8.18
CA LYS A 142 4.86 -40.11 -7.18
C LYS A 142 5.72 -38.90 -6.87
N LEU A 143 5.55 -38.36 -5.68
CA LEU A 143 6.33 -37.25 -5.14
C LEU A 143 7.44 -37.74 -4.19
N PRO A 144 8.53 -36.99 -4.02
CA PRO A 144 9.53 -37.27 -2.99
C PRO A 144 8.94 -37.14 -1.58
N ILE A 145 9.27 -38.07 -0.69
CA ILE A 145 8.94 -37.95 0.75
C ILE A 145 9.90 -36.93 1.38
N LEU A 146 9.35 -35.83 1.90
CA LEU A 146 10.10 -34.76 2.56
C LEU A 146 9.82 -34.68 4.08
N GLY A 147 8.78 -35.36 4.56
CA GLY A 147 8.29 -35.30 5.93
C GLY A 147 7.11 -34.35 6.10
N SER A 148 6.88 -33.87 7.33
CA SER A 148 5.78 -32.96 7.67
C SER A 148 6.31 -31.62 8.19
N PHE A 149 5.55 -30.55 8.01
CA PHE A 149 5.86 -29.28 8.67
C PHE A 149 5.71 -29.41 10.19
N SER A 150 6.73 -28.99 10.95
CA SER A 150 6.67 -28.96 12.41
C SER A 150 5.72 -27.84 12.89
N THR A 151 5.35 -27.89 14.17
CA THR A 151 4.57 -26.82 14.83
C THR A 151 5.32 -25.50 14.99
N THR A 152 6.60 -25.47 14.61
CA THR A 152 7.50 -24.32 14.69
C THR A 152 8.13 -23.96 13.34
N ALA A 153 7.66 -24.59 12.25
CA ALA A 153 8.21 -24.40 10.91
C ALA A 153 8.39 -22.90 10.56
N PRO A 154 9.51 -22.50 9.92
CA PRO A 154 10.58 -23.36 9.41
C PRO A 154 11.62 -23.81 10.45
N TYR A 155 11.49 -23.41 11.72
CA TYR A 155 12.39 -23.85 12.79
C TYR A 155 12.13 -25.32 13.17
N ASP A 156 13.19 -26.04 13.51
CA ASP A 156 13.13 -27.43 13.98
C ASP A 156 12.25 -28.32 13.08
N CYS A 157 12.40 -28.16 11.76
CA CYS A 157 11.54 -28.75 10.75
C CYS A 157 12.37 -29.40 9.63
N SER A 158 12.42 -30.73 9.61
CA SER A 158 13.18 -31.49 8.60
C SER A 158 12.67 -31.26 7.18
N LYS A 159 11.34 -31.16 6.98
CA LYS A 159 10.76 -30.83 5.67
C LYS A 159 11.23 -29.46 5.18
N SER A 160 11.22 -28.44 6.05
CA SER A 160 11.70 -27.10 5.70
C SER A 160 13.19 -27.10 5.33
N GLU A 161 14.02 -27.88 6.02
CA GLU A 161 15.43 -28.03 5.70
C GLU A 161 15.64 -28.71 4.33
N GLN A 162 14.90 -29.79 4.04
CA GLN A 162 14.99 -30.45 2.73
C GLN A 162 14.55 -29.54 1.58
N ILE A 163 13.49 -28.75 1.79
CA ILE A 163 13.03 -27.74 0.82
C ILE A 163 14.13 -26.70 0.58
N LEU A 164 14.76 -26.20 1.66
CA LEU A 164 15.86 -25.23 1.56
C LEU A 164 17.00 -25.79 0.72
N LEU A 165 17.50 -26.99 1.04
CA LEU A 165 18.66 -27.59 0.37
C LEU A 165 18.41 -27.82 -1.12
N ARG A 166 17.23 -28.34 -1.49
CA ARG A 166 16.85 -28.53 -2.89
C ARG A 166 16.72 -27.21 -3.64
N GLY A 167 16.13 -26.20 -3.00
CA GLY A 167 15.99 -24.87 -3.58
C GLY A 167 17.32 -24.16 -3.78
N LEU A 168 18.25 -24.25 -2.81
CA LEU A 168 19.60 -23.67 -2.95
C LEU A 168 20.35 -24.27 -4.14
N LYS A 169 20.27 -25.59 -4.34
CA LYS A 169 20.85 -26.26 -5.51
C LYS A 169 20.23 -25.77 -6.83
N SER A 170 18.91 -25.63 -6.87
CA SER A 170 18.18 -25.10 -8.04
C SER A 170 18.61 -23.66 -8.34
N LEU A 171 18.73 -22.85 -7.30
CA LEU A 171 19.07 -21.44 -7.37
C LEU A 171 20.52 -21.23 -7.83
N GLU A 172 21.47 -21.99 -7.29
CA GLU A 172 22.87 -22.00 -7.73
C GLU A 172 22.98 -22.31 -9.23
N ALA A 173 22.29 -23.34 -9.70
CA ALA A 173 22.28 -23.72 -11.12
C ALA A 173 21.71 -22.58 -11.99
N ARG A 174 20.61 -21.96 -11.55
CA ARG A 174 19.98 -20.83 -12.26
C ARG A 174 20.90 -19.61 -12.32
N MET A 175 21.53 -19.25 -11.20
CA MET A 175 22.43 -18.09 -11.13
C MET A 175 23.74 -18.33 -11.88
N SER A 176 24.17 -19.60 -12.02
CA SER A 176 25.35 -19.97 -12.81
C SER A 176 25.09 -20.02 -14.31
N ALA A 177 23.82 -20.03 -14.73
CA ALA A 177 23.46 -20.14 -16.14
C ALA A 177 23.90 -18.91 -16.97
N PRO A 178 24.32 -19.12 -18.24
CA PRO A 178 24.59 -18.01 -19.16
C PRO A 178 23.38 -17.07 -19.30
N GLY A 179 23.63 -15.76 -19.33
CA GLY A 179 22.57 -14.76 -19.50
C GLY A 179 21.70 -14.49 -18.27
N TYR A 180 21.99 -15.09 -17.10
CA TYR A 180 21.30 -14.78 -15.84
C TYR A 180 21.28 -13.27 -15.55
N SER A 181 22.45 -12.62 -15.64
CA SER A 181 22.63 -11.20 -15.32
C SER A 181 21.83 -10.24 -16.23
N SER A 182 21.59 -10.61 -17.49
CA SER A 182 20.88 -9.77 -18.46
C SER A 182 19.37 -10.04 -18.52
N SER A 183 18.92 -11.19 -18.00
CA SER A 183 17.52 -11.63 -18.08
C SER A 183 16.74 -11.54 -16.77
N THR A 184 17.40 -11.21 -15.66
CA THR A 184 16.77 -11.19 -14.33
C THR A 184 16.54 -9.76 -13.85
N ASP A 185 15.31 -9.45 -13.41
CA ASP A 185 15.00 -8.16 -12.80
C ASP A 185 15.86 -7.93 -11.54
N PRO A 186 16.32 -6.70 -11.27
CA PRO A 186 17.19 -6.42 -10.12
C PRO A 186 16.61 -6.84 -8.75
N ILE A 187 15.28 -6.82 -8.56
CA ILE A 187 14.67 -7.23 -7.28
C ILE A 187 14.86 -8.74 -7.04
N PRO A 188 14.33 -9.66 -7.89
CA PRO A 188 14.56 -11.09 -7.70
C PRO A 188 16.05 -11.45 -7.78
N ARG A 189 16.87 -10.73 -8.56
CA ARG A 189 18.32 -10.94 -8.59
C ARG A 189 18.98 -10.71 -7.23
N SER A 190 18.64 -9.61 -6.55
CA SER A 190 19.12 -9.32 -5.19
C SER A 190 18.62 -10.34 -4.16
N LEU A 191 17.34 -10.75 -4.25
CA LEU A 191 16.75 -11.74 -3.35
C LEU A 191 17.36 -13.13 -3.52
N ASN A 192 17.67 -13.52 -4.75
CA ASN A 192 18.39 -14.75 -5.06
C ASN A 192 19.78 -14.77 -4.42
N ALA A 193 20.54 -13.67 -4.56
CA ALA A 193 21.85 -13.56 -3.93
C ALA A 193 21.76 -13.55 -2.40
N LEU A 194 20.76 -12.87 -1.83
CA LEU A 194 20.48 -12.89 -0.39
C LEU A 194 20.15 -14.30 0.13
N ALA A 195 19.39 -15.10 -0.62
CA ALA A 195 19.08 -16.47 -0.22
C ALA A 195 20.32 -17.38 -0.20
N LEU A 196 21.21 -17.26 -1.19
CA LEU A 196 22.49 -17.98 -1.16
C LEU A 196 23.41 -17.49 -0.03
N LEU A 197 23.40 -16.19 0.28
CA LEU A 197 24.15 -15.65 1.41
C LEU A 197 23.60 -16.14 2.76
N ALA A 198 22.27 -16.20 2.89
CA ALA A 198 21.56 -16.64 4.09
C ALA A 198 21.78 -18.13 4.43
N SER A 199 22.17 -18.96 3.45
CA SER A 199 22.54 -20.35 3.71
C SER A 199 23.80 -20.44 4.58
N GLY A 200 24.72 -19.48 4.43
CA GLY A 200 26.04 -19.49 5.07
C GLY A 200 27.02 -20.48 4.46
N GLU A 201 26.74 -21.00 3.26
CA GLU A 201 27.59 -22.00 2.58
C GLU A 201 28.77 -21.34 1.85
N PRO A 202 30.03 -21.65 2.22
CA PRO A 202 31.21 -21.04 1.59
C PRO A 202 31.35 -21.32 0.09
N ALA A 203 30.74 -22.40 -0.41
CA ALA A 203 30.77 -22.79 -1.82
C ALA A 203 30.21 -21.70 -2.75
N TYR A 204 29.30 -20.85 -2.26
CA TYR A 204 28.67 -19.81 -3.04
C TYR A 204 29.48 -18.50 -3.12
N GLN A 205 30.63 -18.41 -2.44
CA GLN A 205 31.39 -17.16 -2.30
C GLN A 205 31.72 -16.49 -3.64
N ARG A 206 32.19 -17.26 -4.65
CA ARG A 206 32.53 -16.69 -5.97
C ARG A 206 31.31 -16.11 -6.68
N LEU A 207 30.17 -16.80 -6.59
CA LEU A 207 28.92 -16.37 -7.18
C LEU A 207 28.40 -15.10 -6.48
N LEU A 208 28.44 -15.08 -5.15
CA LEU A 208 28.07 -13.92 -4.33
C LEU A 208 28.94 -12.70 -4.62
N GLN A 209 30.26 -12.88 -4.76
CA GLN A 209 31.17 -11.80 -5.12
C GLN A 209 30.87 -11.19 -6.50
N ARG A 210 30.50 -12.04 -7.48
CA ARG A 210 30.04 -11.58 -8.81
C ARG A 210 28.78 -10.73 -8.70
N GLU A 211 27.79 -11.18 -7.92
CA GLU A 211 26.57 -10.43 -7.70
C GLU A 211 26.81 -9.14 -6.92
N ALA A 212 27.71 -9.14 -5.93
CA ALA A 212 28.07 -7.94 -5.18
C ALA A 212 28.75 -6.90 -6.09
N SER A 213 29.61 -7.33 -7.01
CA SER A 213 30.21 -6.44 -8.02
C SER A 213 29.16 -5.78 -8.94
N TRP A 214 28.18 -6.56 -9.41
CA TRP A 214 27.05 -6.00 -10.15
C TRP A 214 26.23 -5.01 -9.30
N ALA A 215 25.87 -5.38 -8.08
CA ALA A 215 25.07 -4.55 -7.21
C ALA A 215 25.78 -3.23 -6.88
N ALA A 216 27.10 -3.27 -6.64
CA ALA A 216 27.91 -2.10 -6.34
C ALA A 216 27.99 -1.11 -7.52
N SER A 217 27.83 -1.60 -8.75
CA SER A 217 27.84 -0.79 -9.98
C SER A 217 26.44 -0.46 -10.49
N PHE A 218 25.38 -0.97 -9.86
CA PHE A 218 24.01 -0.80 -10.32
C PHE A 218 23.57 0.67 -10.31
N THR A 219 22.93 1.08 -11.40
CA THR A 219 22.28 2.39 -11.56
C THR A 219 21.16 2.29 -12.59
N ARG A 220 20.18 3.20 -12.47
CA ARG A 220 19.01 3.35 -13.35
C ARG A 220 18.60 4.81 -13.35
N GLU A 221 17.96 5.29 -14.41
CA GLU A 221 17.34 6.63 -14.42
C GLU A 221 15.93 6.59 -13.82
N ASP A 222 15.11 5.66 -14.32
CA ASP A 222 13.73 5.45 -13.90
C ASP A 222 13.56 4.30 -12.92
N PHE A 223 12.57 4.43 -12.03
CA PHE A 223 12.22 3.44 -11.01
C PHE A 223 13.36 3.17 -10.00
N ARG A 224 14.32 4.09 -9.85
CA ARG A 224 15.46 3.96 -8.91
C ARG A 224 15.05 3.48 -7.53
N THR A 225 13.98 4.07 -6.99
CA THR A 225 13.51 3.81 -5.62
C THR A 225 13.02 2.37 -5.42
N TRP A 226 12.50 1.73 -6.47
CA TRP A 226 12.07 0.33 -6.43
C TRP A 226 13.24 -0.65 -6.32
N TYR A 227 14.37 -0.34 -6.97
CA TYR A 227 15.50 -1.25 -7.05
C TYR A 227 16.54 -1.02 -5.95
N TYR A 228 16.85 0.25 -5.66
CA TYR A 228 17.97 0.60 -4.78
C TYR A 228 17.83 -0.01 -3.39
N GLY A 229 16.60 -0.12 -2.85
CA GLY A 229 16.37 -0.77 -1.55
C GLY A 229 16.89 -2.21 -1.51
N TYR A 230 16.44 -3.06 -2.44
CA TYR A 230 16.86 -4.46 -2.51
C TYR A 230 18.35 -4.64 -2.84
N VAL A 231 18.90 -3.78 -3.70
CA VAL A 231 20.34 -3.76 -4.03
C VAL A 231 21.18 -3.41 -2.80
N MET A 232 20.78 -2.39 -2.02
CA MET A 232 21.45 -2.00 -0.78
C MET A 232 21.34 -3.09 0.30
N ILE A 233 20.16 -3.69 0.49
CA ILE A 233 19.96 -4.78 1.45
C ILE A 233 20.96 -5.91 1.15
N PHE A 234 21.06 -6.34 -0.11
CA PHE A 234 22.01 -7.38 -0.51
C PHE A 234 23.47 -6.98 -0.26
N LEU A 235 23.90 -5.81 -0.71
CA LEU A 235 25.28 -5.36 -0.53
C LEU A 235 25.67 -5.22 0.94
N ALA A 236 24.79 -4.64 1.75
CA ALA A 236 25.04 -4.45 3.17
C ALA A 236 25.18 -5.79 3.90
N GLU A 237 24.27 -6.73 3.65
CA GLU A 237 24.33 -8.08 4.23
C GLU A 237 25.57 -8.84 3.74
N TYR A 238 25.92 -8.73 2.44
CA TYR A 238 27.14 -9.34 1.89
C TYR A 238 28.39 -8.83 2.61
N THR A 239 28.54 -7.51 2.74
CA THR A 239 29.68 -6.89 3.43
C THR A 239 29.73 -7.34 4.89
N GLN A 240 28.61 -7.34 5.61
CA GLN A 240 28.57 -7.76 7.02
C GLN A 240 28.79 -9.26 7.24
N ALA A 241 28.32 -10.12 6.33
CA ALA A 241 28.42 -11.57 6.46
C ALA A 241 29.79 -12.11 6.03
N THR A 242 30.44 -11.47 5.05
CA THR A 242 31.72 -11.94 4.49
C THR A 242 32.94 -11.16 4.99
N GLY A 243 32.74 -9.93 5.48
CA GLY A 243 33.84 -9.00 5.79
C GLY A 243 34.50 -8.38 4.55
N ASP A 244 34.00 -8.65 3.35
CA ASP A 244 34.53 -8.10 2.10
C ASP A 244 34.04 -6.65 1.90
N ASN A 245 34.95 -5.72 2.17
CA ASN A 245 34.73 -4.28 2.05
C ASN A 245 34.97 -3.72 0.65
N SER A 246 35.34 -4.56 -0.34
CA SER A 246 35.69 -4.13 -1.70
C SER A 246 34.53 -3.39 -2.40
N PHE A 247 33.29 -3.66 -2.00
CA PHE A 247 32.08 -3.08 -2.59
C PHE A 247 31.44 -1.97 -1.75
N LEU A 248 32.02 -1.63 -0.59
CA LEU A 248 31.51 -0.58 0.29
C LEU A 248 31.40 0.80 -0.40
N PRO A 249 32.29 1.21 -1.35
CA PRO A 249 32.10 2.45 -2.11
C PRO A 249 30.80 2.48 -2.92
N GLY A 250 30.39 1.34 -3.51
CA GLY A 250 29.14 1.23 -4.25
C GLY A 250 27.91 1.31 -3.34
N LEU A 251 27.95 0.62 -2.20
CA LEU A 251 26.90 0.72 -1.17
C LEU A 251 26.76 2.16 -0.65
N ARG A 252 27.88 2.84 -0.37
CA ARG A 252 27.89 4.25 0.03
C ARG A 252 27.27 5.16 -1.02
N ARG A 253 27.57 4.95 -2.32
CA ARG A 253 26.95 5.72 -3.41
C ARG A 253 25.42 5.55 -3.39
N LEU A 254 24.93 4.32 -3.40
CA LEU A 254 23.50 4.01 -3.43
C LEU A 254 22.76 4.63 -2.23
N ALA A 255 23.32 4.49 -1.02
CA ALA A 255 22.73 5.04 0.19
C ALA A 255 22.65 6.57 0.17
N ARG A 256 23.70 7.25 -0.30
CA ARG A 256 23.70 8.71 -0.43
C ARG A 256 22.74 9.18 -1.51
N GLU A 257 22.74 8.57 -2.69
CA GLU A 257 21.79 8.89 -3.75
C GLU A 257 20.33 8.71 -3.29
N ALA A 258 20.04 7.64 -2.54
CA ALA A 258 18.72 7.41 -1.95
C ALA A 258 18.34 8.48 -0.91
N ALA A 259 19.29 8.86 -0.05
CA ALA A 259 19.09 9.90 0.96
C ALA A 259 18.87 11.28 0.33
N SER A 260 19.73 11.71 -0.59
CA SER A 260 19.57 12.96 -1.35
C SER A 260 18.29 12.99 -2.19
N GLY A 261 17.84 11.81 -2.63
CA GLY A 261 16.63 11.64 -3.41
C GLY A 261 15.32 11.60 -2.62
N GLN A 262 15.38 11.74 -1.28
CA GLN A 262 14.22 11.77 -0.40
C GLN A 262 13.47 13.10 -0.49
N SER A 263 12.14 13.07 -0.40
CA SER A 263 11.33 14.28 -0.28
C SER A 263 11.55 15.01 1.05
N ALA A 264 11.14 16.27 1.08
CA ALA A 264 11.15 17.11 2.28
C ALA A 264 10.37 16.51 3.47
N VAL A 265 9.43 15.58 3.22
CA VAL A 265 8.60 14.93 4.25
C VAL A 265 9.00 13.49 4.58
N GLY A 266 10.17 13.03 4.13
CA GLY A 266 10.69 11.71 4.53
C GLY A 266 10.26 10.54 3.65
N SER A 267 9.68 10.82 2.48
CA SER A 267 9.14 9.79 1.58
C SER A 267 9.76 9.82 0.19
N TRP A 268 9.47 8.81 -0.63
CA TRP A 268 9.93 8.67 -2.01
C TRP A 268 8.75 8.39 -2.95
N GLY A 269 8.90 8.71 -4.24
CA GLY A 269 7.96 8.33 -5.30
C GLY A 269 8.49 7.14 -6.10
N HIS A 270 8.05 7.00 -7.36
CA HIS A 270 8.66 6.06 -8.32
C HIS A 270 10.12 6.39 -8.62
N THR A 271 10.55 7.62 -8.41
CA THR A 271 11.94 8.05 -8.54
C THR A 271 12.23 9.11 -7.48
N PHE A 272 13.43 9.66 -7.49
CA PHE A 272 13.85 10.68 -6.53
C PHE A 272 13.11 12.01 -6.68
N ALA A 273 13.07 12.75 -5.57
CA ALA A 273 12.42 14.04 -5.46
C ALA A 273 12.98 15.07 -6.46
N LEU A 274 12.17 16.09 -6.73
CA LEU A 274 12.57 17.29 -7.45
C LEU A 274 13.54 18.12 -6.59
N PRO A 275 14.29 19.06 -7.19
CA PRO A 275 15.20 19.95 -6.44
C PRO A 275 14.52 20.78 -5.34
N ASP A 276 13.21 21.02 -5.44
CA ASP A 276 12.42 21.72 -4.42
C ASP A 276 11.97 20.80 -3.26
N GLY A 277 12.39 19.53 -3.26
CA GLY A 277 12.07 18.54 -2.25
C GLY A 277 10.69 17.87 -2.40
N ARG A 278 9.90 18.22 -3.42
CA ARG A 278 8.61 17.55 -3.69
C ARG A 278 8.79 16.32 -4.55
N LEU A 279 7.82 15.40 -4.46
CA LEU A 279 7.82 14.19 -5.27
C LEU A 279 7.32 14.44 -6.68
N ARG A 280 7.85 13.68 -7.64
CA ARG A 280 7.40 13.67 -9.04
C ARG A 280 6.18 12.78 -9.21
N GLY A 281 5.32 13.12 -10.17
CA GLY A 281 4.23 12.25 -10.61
C GLY A 281 3.15 12.05 -9.54
N TYR A 282 2.84 10.79 -9.22
CA TYR A 282 1.75 10.38 -8.32
C TYR A 282 2.01 10.73 -6.84
N GLY A 283 3.23 11.13 -6.47
CA GLY A 283 3.59 11.45 -5.10
C GLY A 283 4.14 10.25 -4.32
N MET A 284 3.83 10.18 -3.02
CA MET A 284 4.43 9.24 -2.08
C MET A 284 4.13 7.76 -2.41
N MET A 285 5.15 6.93 -2.31
CA MET A 285 5.08 5.48 -2.52
C MET A 285 5.79 4.73 -1.39
N ASN A 286 5.01 4.23 -0.43
CA ASN A 286 5.57 3.54 0.73
C ASN A 286 6.15 2.16 0.39
N SER A 287 5.65 1.48 -0.66
CA SER A 287 6.15 0.16 -1.06
C SER A 287 7.61 0.14 -1.52
N PRO A 288 8.12 1.12 -2.29
CA PRO A 288 9.56 1.28 -2.52
C PRO A 288 10.28 2.04 -1.40
N GLY A 289 9.61 2.95 -0.68
CA GLY A 289 10.22 3.74 0.41
C GLY A 289 10.66 2.91 1.62
N LEU A 290 9.90 1.87 1.97
CA LEU A 290 10.22 0.96 3.07
C LEU A 290 11.51 0.16 2.81
N PRO A 291 11.67 -0.59 1.69
CA PRO A 291 12.92 -1.26 1.35
C PRO A 291 14.12 -0.32 1.21
N LEU A 292 13.92 0.91 0.71
CA LEU A 292 14.97 1.93 0.71
C LEU A 292 15.45 2.27 2.12
N THR A 293 14.51 2.48 3.04
CA THR A 293 14.82 2.81 4.43
C THR A 293 15.54 1.63 5.11
N ILE A 294 15.05 0.39 4.92
CA ILE A 294 15.72 -0.83 5.40
C ILE A 294 17.14 -0.93 4.85
N GLY A 295 17.31 -0.74 3.54
CA GLY A 295 18.62 -0.78 2.88
C GLY A 295 19.59 0.27 3.42
N MET A 296 19.13 1.48 3.72
CA MET A 296 19.95 2.52 4.34
C MET A 296 20.32 2.20 5.79
N VAL A 297 19.40 1.61 6.58
CA VAL A 297 19.70 1.16 7.95
C VAL A 297 20.80 0.10 7.93
N LEU A 298 20.66 -0.92 7.08
CA LEU A 298 21.69 -1.96 6.92
C LEU A 298 22.99 -1.40 6.35
N ALA A 299 22.94 -0.42 5.43
CA ALA A 299 24.12 0.23 4.90
C ALA A 299 24.91 0.98 6.01
N ARG A 300 24.19 1.68 6.90
CA ARG A 300 24.78 2.34 8.07
C ARG A 300 25.48 1.32 8.96
N GLU A 301 24.83 0.21 9.27
CA GLU A 301 25.40 -0.90 10.05
C GLU A 301 26.62 -1.54 9.38
N ALA A 302 26.63 -1.60 8.04
CA ALA A 302 27.76 -2.08 7.24
C ALA A 302 28.92 -1.05 7.11
N GLY A 303 28.86 0.09 7.79
CA GLY A 303 29.93 1.10 7.83
C GLY A 303 29.74 2.31 6.90
N VAL A 304 28.54 2.53 6.35
CA VAL A 304 28.19 3.79 5.65
C VAL A 304 27.81 4.86 6.68
N ASN A 305 28.82 5.42 7.33
CA ASN A 305 28.65 6.49 8.31
C ASN A 305 28.56 7.86 7.61
N HIS A 306 27.34 8.34 7.34
CA HIS A 306 27.10 9.65 6.72
C HIS A 306 25.85 10.30 7.32
N SER A 307 25.93 11.57 7.72
CA SER A 307 24.83 12.28 8.42
C SER A 307 23.55 12.31 7.60
N GLU A 308 23.66 12.62 6.30
CA GLU A 308 22.53 12.65 5.36
C GLU A 308 21.74 11.32 5.32
N VAL A 309 22.44 10.18 5.44
CA VAL A 309 21.80 8.86 5.47
C VAL A 309 21.05 8.66 6.78
N THR A 310 21.65 9.04 7.90
CA THR A 310 21.00 9.00 9.23
C THR A 310 19.76 9.90 9.26
N GLU A 311 19.87 11.14 8.78
CA GLU A 311 18.75 12.08 8.73
C GLU A 311 17.60 11.57 7.85
N ALA A 312 17.93 10.94 6.71
CA ALA A 312 16.92 10.35 5.84
C ALA A 312 16.21 9.15 6.49
N ILE A 313 16.95 8.30 7.21
CA ILE A 313 16.37 7.20 8.00
C ILE A 313 15.41 7.77 9.06
N ASP A 314 15.86 8.75 9.84
CA ASP A 314 15.06 9.31 10.94
C ASP A 314 13.77 9.96 10.44
N ARG A 315 13.85 10.70 9.33
CA ARG A 315 12.68 11.35 8.71
C ARG A 315 11.66 10.32 8.19
N SER A 316 12.14 9.26 7.53
CA SER A 316 11.29 8.17 7.03
C SER A 316 10.64 7.39 8.18
N ALA A 317 11.44 7.01 9.18
CA ALA A 317 10.96 6.28 10.36
C ALA A 317 9.90 7.10 11.13
N ARG A 318 10.11 8.41 11.29
CA ARG A 318 9.13 9.30 11.95
C ARG A 318 7.78 9.32 11.22
N LEU A 319 7.79 9.35 9.89
CA LEU A 319 6.57 9.26 9.09
C LEU A 319 5.90 7.89 9.24
N LEU A 320 6.64 6.80 9.06
CA LEU A 320 6.10 5.44 9.08
C LEU A 320 5.57 5.04 10.45
N ARG A 321 6.18 5.54 11.53
CA ARG A 321 5.77 5.29 12.93
C ARG A 321 4.36 5.77 13.19
N PHE A 322 3.89 6.78 12.44
CA PHE A 322 2.52 7.24 12.51
C PHE A 322 1.53 6.10 12.30
N TYR A 323 1.77 5.13 11.43
CA TYR A 323 0.79 4.08 11.15
C TYR A 323 0.71 2.98 12.23
N ALA A 324 1.68 2.92 13.15
CA ALA A 324 1.67 1.94 14.24
C ALA A 324 0.44 2.13 15.15
N GLY A 325 -0.29 1.04 15.40
CA GLY A 325 -1.56 1.04 16.15
C GLY A 325 -2.77 1.53 15.35
N LYS A 326 -2.57 2.03 14.12
CA LYS A 326 -3.62 2.68 13.33
C LYS A 326 -4.11 1.85 12.15
N GLY A 327 -3.30 0.95 11.59
CA GLY A 327 -3.63 0.11 10.44
C GLY A 327 -2.40 -0.26 9.63
N ALA A 328 -2.61 -0.83 8.44
CA ALA A 328 -1.54 -1.10 7.49
C ALA A 328 -0.98 0.22 6.90
N VAL A 329 0.32 0.25 6.60
CA VAL A 329 0.94 1.40 5.92
C VAL A 329 0.29 1.54 4.53
N PRO A 330 -0.25 2.70 4.13
CA PRO A 330 -1.01 2.84 2.89
C PRO A 330 -0.12 3.14 1.68
N TYR A 331 -0.69 3.20 0.48
CA TYR A 331 -0.09 3.94 -0.62
C TYR A 331 -0.36 5.45 -0.50
N GLY A 332 0.48 6.29 -1.09
CA GLY A 332 0.30 7.74 -1.05
C GLY A 332 0.29 8.31 0.36
N ASP A 333 -0.07 9.58 0.46
CA ASP A 333 -0.36 10.24 1.73
C ASP A 333 -1.73 9.82 2.30
N HIS A 334 -2.24 8.60 2.07
CA HIS A 334 -3.58 8.22 2.56
C HIS A 334 -3.62 7.94 4.07
N ALA A 335 -4.85 7.77 4.60
CA ALA A 335 -5.03 7.24 5.96
C ALA A 335 -4.50 5.81 6.05
N ALA A 336 -4.24 5.32 7.26
CA ALA A 336 -3.86 3.92 7.46
C ALA A 336 -4.87 3.00 6.76
N TRP A 337 -4.37 1.97 6.08
CA TRP A 337 -5.23 1.00 5.40
C TRP A 337 -5.84 0.05 6.42
N MET A 338 -7.17 -0.11 6.35
CA MET A 338 -7.97 -0.73 7.40
C MET A 338 -8.80 -1.93 6.95
N GLU A 339 -8.86 -2.23 5.66
CA GLU A 339 -9.65 -3.36 5.17
C GLU A 339 -8.99 -4.73 5.50
N THR A 340 -7.66 -4.76 5.53
CA THR A 340 -6.83 -5.96 5.71
C THR A 340 -5.62 -5.69 6.60
N HIS A 341 -5.05 -6.75 7.19
CA HIS A 341 -3.86 -6.67 8.04
C HIS A 341 -2.55 -6.52 7.26
N GLU A 342 -2.62 -6.47 5.93
CA GLU A 342 -1.48 -6.23 5.05
C GLU A 342 -1.92 -5.45 3.80
N ASP A 343 -1.00 -4.66 3.25
CA ASP A 343 -1.14 -3.95 1.98
C ASP A 343 0.19 -3.97 1.22
N ASN A 344 0.32 -4.86 0.25
CA ASN A 344 1.48 -5.00 -0.64
C ASN A 344 2.83 -5.22 0.07
N GLY A 345 2.83 -5.99 1.17
CA GLY A 345 3.98 -6.35 1.98
C GLY A 345 4.48 -5.24 2.90
N LYS A 346 3.82 -4.08 2.93
CA LYS A 346 4.30 -2.90 3.65
C LYS A 346 4.26 -3.09 5.17
N CYS A 347 3.35 -3.88 5.72
CA CYS A 347 3.37 -4.22 7.14
C CYS A 347 4.54 -5.14 7.47
N GLY A 348 4.78 -6.16 6.65
CA GLY A 348 5.96 -7.02 6.80
C GLY A 348 7.27 -6.25 6.72
N MET A 349 7.40 -5.33 5.76
CA MET A 349 8.56 -4.44 5.65
C MET A 349 8.68 -3.51 6.86
N ALA A 350 7.59 -2.92 7.33
CA ALA A 350 7.60 -2.03 8.49
C ALA A 350 7.99 -2.77 9.78
N ALA A 351 7.53 -4.00 9.97
CA ALA A 351 7.96 -4.86 11.08
C ALA A 351 9.48 -5.05 11.06
N VAL A 352 10.07 -5.39 9.90
CA VAL A 352 11.53 -5.52 9.75
C VAL A 352 12.25 -4.20 9.99
N LEU A 353 11.77 -3.08 9.44
CA LEU A 353 12.37 -1.78 9.64
C LEU A 353 12.44 -1.40 11.13
N PHE A 354 11.33 -1.47 11.85
CA PHE A 354 11.29 -1.07 13.26
C PHE A 354 12.03 -2.06 14.16
N HIS A 355 12.12 -3.33 13.77
CA HIS A 355 13.01 -4.27 14.41
C HIS A 355 14.47 -3.82 14.32
N LEU A 356 14.95 -3.49 13.12
CA LEU A 356 16.33 -3.00 12.89
C LEU A 356 16.61 -1.69 13.65
N LEU A 357 15.61 -0.81 13.76
CA LEU A 357 15.74 0.46 14.50
C LEU A 357 15.71 0.29 16.04
N GLY A 358 15.45 -0.91 16.55
CA GLY A 358 15.33 -1.11 18.00
C GLY A 358 13.98 -0.68 18.59
N GLU A 359 12.98 -0.37 17.76
CA GLU A 359 11.68 0.18 18.17
C GLU A 359 10.63 -0.91 18.43
N THR A 360 10.69 -1.50 19.62
CA THR A 360 9.85 -2.66 20.02
C THR A 360 8.35 -2.44 19.79
N GLY A 361 7.78 -1.28 20.16
CA GLY A 361 6.34 -1.05 20.05
C GLY A 361 5.82 -1.08 18.61
N SER A 362 6.49 -0.37 17.71
CA SER A 362 6.14 -0.36 16.27
C SER A 362 6.39 -1.73 15.63
N ALA A 363 7.51 -2.37 15.96
CA ALA A 363 7.87 -3.69 15.44
C ALA A 363 6.86 -4.77 15.86
N ASP A 364 6.46 -4.79 17.13
CA ASP A 364 5.45 -5.72 17.67
C ASP A 364 4.09 -5.53 17.00
N PHE A 365 3.62 -4.29 16.83
CA PHE A 365 2.35 -4.03 16.14
C PHE A 365 2.33 -4.58 14.72
N PHE A 366 3.32 -4.23 13.88
CA PHE A 366 3.37 -4.70 12.50
C PHE A 366 3.67 -6.20 12.39
N THR A 367 4.37 -6.79 13.35
CA THR A 367 4.55 -8.25 13.42
C THR A 367 3.23 -8.95 13.68
N ARG A 368 2.39 -8.45 14.61
CA ARG A 368 1.06 -9.01 14.86
C ARG A 368 0.15 -8.89 13.64
N MET A 369 0.21 -7.75 12.93
CA MET A 369 -0.46 -7.57 11.64
C MET A 369 -0.02 -8.61 10.61
N ALA A 370 1.29 -8.89 10.51
CA ALA A 370 1.81 -9.91 9.62
C ALA A 370 1.35 -11.34 10.01
N VAL A 371 1.26 -11.67 11.30
CA VAL A 371 0.71 -12.96 11.77
C VAL A 371 -0.77 -13.09 11.42
N ALA A 372 -1.56 -12.03 11.63
CA ALA A 372 -2.99 -12.03 11.33
C ALA A 372 -3.30 -12.03 9.83
N SER A 373 -2.39 -11.54 8.97
CA SER A 373 -2.60 -11.54 7.53
C SER A 373 -2.34 -12.92 6.91
N HIS A 374 -3.37 -13.50 6.29
CA HIS A 374 -3.29 -14.77 5.55
C HIS A 374 -4.46 -14.89 4.55
N SER A 375 -4.48 -15.97 3.76
CA SER A 375 -5.56 -16.29 2.82
C SER A 375 -5.86 -15.12 1.86
N GLY A 376 -7.14 -14.73 1.70
CA GLY A 376 -7.55 -13.66 0.78
C GLY A 376 -6.87 -12.32 1.03
N GLU A 377 -6.43 -12.01 2.26
CA GLU A 377 -5.68 -10.77 2.52
C GLU A 377 -4.31 -10.77 1.83
N ARG A 378 -3.66 -11.93 1.77
CA ARG A 378 -2.35 -12.09 1.12
C ARG A 378 -2.43 -12.37 -0.37
N ASP A 379 -3.61 -12.74 -0.89
CA ASP A 379 -3.87 -12.82 -2.33
C ASP A 379 -4.04 -11.42 -2.97
N CYS A 380 -4.17 -10.34 -2.19
CA CYS A 380 -4.29 -8.97 -2.69
C CYS A 380 -2.95 -8.29 -3.04
N GLY A 381 -3.04 -7.15 -3.72
CA GLY A 381 -1.94 -6.17 -3.86
C GLY A 381 -2.12 -5.28 -5.08
N HIS A 382 -1.72 -4.01 -5.01
CA HIS A 382 -1.98 -3.00 -6.07
C HIS A 382 -1.48 -3.42 -7.47
N THR A 383 -0.39 -4.20 -7.53
CA THR A 383 0.25 -4.67 -8.76
C THR A 383 0.41 -6.19 -8.81
N GLY A 384 -0.15 -6.89 -7.83
CA GLY A 384 0.09 -8.32 -7.56
C GLY A 384 0.51 -8.58 -6.11
N ASN A 385 0.59 -9.86 -5.73
CA ASN A 385 0.83 -10.26 -4.34
C ASN A 385 2.28 -10.67 -4.01
N TYR A 386 3.24 -10.45 -4.90
CA TYR A 386 4.64 -10.88 -4.72
C TYR A 386 5.24 -10.38 -3.39
N PHE A 387 5.05 -9.09 -3.08
CA PHE A 387 5.58 -8.49 -1.85
C PHE A 387 4.82 -8.91 -0.59
N ASN A 388 3.53 -9.22 -0.69
CA ASN A 388 2.77 -9.82 0.39
C ASN A 388 3.35 -11.17 0.82
N ILE A 389 3.85 -11.96 -0.12
CA ILE A 389 4.46 -13.26 0.20
C ILE A 389 5.89 -13.08 0.69
N LEU A 390 6.73 -12.30 -0.02
CA LEU A 390 8.14 -12.08 0.31
C LEU A 390 8.35 -11.64 1.77
N TRP A 391 7.59 -10.64 2.22
CA TRP A 391 7.80 -10.02 3.54
C TRP A 391 7.00 -10.67 4.67
N SER A 392 6.29 -11.77 4.40
CA SER A 392 5.48 -12.49 5.40
C SER A 392 6.33 -13.09 6.53
N LEU A 393 7.08 -14.16 6.24
CA LEU A 393 7.83 -14.92 7.23
C LEU A 393 9.01 -14.15 7.86
N PRO A 394 9.76 -13.28 7.14
CA PRO A 394 10.74 -12.41 7.78
C PRO A 394 10.16 -11.52 8.89
N ALA A 395 8.93 -11.03 8.72
CA ALA A 395 8.22 -10.28 9.74
C ALA A 395 7.70 -11.19 10.86
N ILE A 396 6.98 -12.26 10.52
CA ILE A 396 6.37 -13.19 11.50
C ILE A 396 7.43 -13.83 12.41
N ALA A 397 8.61 -14.14 11.88
CA ALA A 397 9.71 -14.74 12.62
C ALA A 397 10.23 -13.91 13.79
N GLN A 398 9.97 -12.59 13.79
CA GLN A 398 10.30 -11.72 14.92
C GLN A 398 9.52 -12.09 16.18
N ALA A 399 8.28 -12.55 16.05
CA ALA A 399 7.46 -13.08 17.15
C ALA A 399 7.83 -14.53 17.52
N GLY A 400 8.81 -15.13 16.85
CA GLY A 400 9.39 -16.42 17.18
C GLY A 400 8.71 -17.64 16.54
N PRO A 401 9.23 -18.85 16.83
CA PRO A 401 8.85 -20.08 16.11
C PRO A 401 7.38 -20.48 16.22
N ASN A 402 6.72 -20.20 17.34
CA ASN A 402 5.29 -20.48 17.49
C ASN A 402 4.44 -19.66 16.51
N ALA A 403 4.85 -18.40 16.24
CA ALA A 403 4.16 -17.54 15.30
C ALA A 403 4.30 -18.04 13.86
N THR A 404 5.52 -18.40 13.44
CA THR A 404 5.77 -18.95 12.10
C THR A 404 5.05 -20.28 11.92
N GLY A 405 5.10 -21.17 12.91
CA GLY A 405 4.44 -22.46 12.84
C GLY A 405 2.92 -22.37 12.77
N ALA A 406 2.29 -21.49 13.57
CA ALA A 406 0.85 -21.26 13.49
C ALA A 406 0.43 -20.69 12.12
N TRP A 407 1.20 -19.74 11.58
CA TRP A 407 0.94 -19.17 10.26
C TRP A 407 1.18 -20.17 9.12
N THR A 408 2.22 -21.00 9.22
CA THR A 408 2.48 -22.10 8.30
C THR A 408 1.32 -23.10 8.30
N LYS A 409 0.77 -23.44 9.47
CA LYS A 409 -0.40 -24.32 9.58
C LYS A 409 -1.65 -23.74 8.91
N GLU A 410 -1.90 -22.44 9.05
CA GLU A 410 -3.09 -21.78 8.47
C GLU A 410 -2.95 -21.60 6.94
N PHE A 411 -1.81 -21.09 6.49
CA PHE A 411 -1.64 -20.61 5.11
C PHE A 411 -0.30 -20.99 4.49
N GLY A 412 0.81 -20.78 5.20
CA GLY A 412 2.14 -20.92 4.62
C GLY A 412 2.44 -22.29 4.01
N ALA A 413 2.02 -23.38 4.64
CA ALA A 413 2.31 -24.74 4.19
C ALA A 413 1.72 -25.02 2.81
N TRP A 414 0.40 -24.91 2.65
CA TRP A 414 -0.28 -25.25 1.40
C TRP A 414 0.13 -24.28 0.28
N TYR A 415 0.29 -22.99 0.60
CA TYR A 415 0.65 -21.98 -0.41
C TYR A 415 2.09 -22.17 -0.91
N HIS A 416 3.04 -22.44 0.00
CA HIS A 416 4.43 -22.69 -0.37
C HIS A 416 4.60 -24.02 -1.10
N ASP A 417 3.88 -25.08 -0.69
CA ASP A 417 3.90 -26.37 -1.41
C ASP A 417 3.30 -26.24 -2.81
N LEU A 418 2.27 -25.40 -2.99
CA LEU A 418 1.72 -25.10 -4.30
C LEU A 418 2.70 -24.29 -5.16
N ALA A 419 3.41 -23.30 -4.59
CA ALA A 419 4.39 -22.47 -5.30
C ALA A 419 5.68 -23.20 -5.70
N ARG A 420 6.06 -24.25 -4.95
CA ARG A 420 7.29 -25.01 -5.20
C ARG A 420 7.17 -25.83 -6.47
N ARG A 421 8.16 -25.74 -7.35
CA ARG A 421 8.28 -26.54 -8.57
C ARG A 421 9.04 -27.83 -8.28
N TRP A 422 8.84 -28.84 -9.13
CA TRP A 422 9.45 -30.16 -8.96
C TRP A 422 10.98 -30.14 -8.97
N GLY A 423 11.58 -29.21 -9.73
CA GLY A 423 13.02 -28.95 -9.77
C GLY A 423 13.60 -28.15 -8.59
N GLY A 424 12.81 -27.85 -7.56
CA GLY A 424 13.23 -27.15 -6.33
C GLY A 424 13.16 -25.62 -6.38
N SER A 425 12.91 -25.02 -7.54
CA SER A 425 12.64 -23.57 -7.66
C SER A 425 11.22 -23.22 -7.20
N PHE A 426 10.91 -21.92 -7.08
CA PHE A 426 9.56 -21.46 -6.74
C PHE A 426 8.99 -20.55 -7.82
N ALA A 427 7.71 -20.76 -8.13
CA ALA A 427 6.93 -19.89 -9.00
C ALA A 427 6.27 -18.76 -8.18
N HIS A 428 6.16 -17.59 -8.80
CA HIS A 428 5.15 -16.62 -8.38
C HIS A 428 3.76 -17.17 -8.75
N GLN A 429 2.88 -17.29 -7.76
CA GLN A 429 1.52 -17.80 -7.99
C GLN A 429 0.57 -16.72 -8.52
N GLY A 430 0.78 -15.47 -8.11
CA GLY A 430 -0.10 -14.36 -8.44
C GLY A 430 -1.47 -14.42 -7.75
N PRO A 431 -2.19 -13.28 -7.74
CA PRO A 431 -3.55 -13.19 -7.24
C PRO A 431 -4.54 -14.03 -8.09
N PRO A 432 -5.71 -14.42 -7.55
CA PRO A 432 -6.83 -14.97 -8.31
C PRO A 432 -7.50 -13.97 -9.27
N GLU A 433 -6.82 -13.64 -10.37
CA GLU A 433 -7.31 -12.73 -11.41
C GLU A 433 -7.34 -13.40 -12.78
N PRO A 434 -8.22 -12.96 -13.71
CA PRO A 434 -8.25 -13.51 -15.07
C PRO A 434 -6.95 -13.29 -15.85
N SER A 435 -6.26 -12.16 -15.62
CA SER A 435 -5.03 -11.80 -16.32
C SER A 435 -3.82 -11.86 -15.40
N PHE A 436 -2.63 -11.89 -16.01
CA PHE A 436 -1.36 -11.81 -15.31
C PHE A 436 -1.19 -10.49 -14.57
N ASP A 437 -0.57 -10.57 -13.39
CA ASP A 437 -0.15 -9.40 -12.61
C ASP A 437 1.21 -8.83 -13.10
N SER A 438 1.70 -7.80 -12.43
CA SER A 438 2.95 -7.12 -12.84
C SER A 438 4.22 -7.96 -12.61
N TYR A 439 4.12 -9.05 -11.83
CA TYR A 439 5.25 -9.89 -11.43
C TYR A 439 5.27 -11.24 -12.14
N GLN A 440 4.36 -11.44 -13.10
CA GLN A 440 4.30 -12.69 -13.84
C GLN A 440 5.66 -13.03 -14.47
N GLY A 441 6.08 -14.28 -14.28
CA GLY A 441 7.36 -14.80 -14.78
C GLY A 441 8.59 -14.35 -14.00
N TRP A 442 8.45 -13.58 -12.91
CA TRP A 442 9.56 -13.32 -12.01
C TRP A 442 10.03 -14.60 -11.32
N ASP A 443 11.34 -14.71 -11.13
CA ASP A 443 11.92 -15.76 -10.30
C ASP A 443 11.61 -15.47 -8.83
N ALA A 444 10.75 -16.30 -8.22
CA ALA A 444 10.39 -16.16 -6.82
C ALA A 444 11.28 -16.99 -5.89
N THR A 445 12.24 -17.75 -6.43
CA THR A 445 13.02 -18.74 -5.65
C THR A 445 13.74 -18.11 -4.46
N GLY A 446 14.47 -17.01 -4.65
CA GLY A 446 15.14 -16.30 -3.55
C GLY A 446 14.16 -15.80 -2.48
N ALA A 447 12.99 -15.30 -2.88
CA ALA A 447 11.98 -14.78 -1.95
C ALA A 447 11.48 -15.86 -0.97
N TYR A 448 11.18 -17.07 -1.47
CA TYR A 448 10.76 -18.18 -0.61
C TYR A 448 11.91 -18.76 0.22
N LEU A 449 13.11 -18.88 -0.36
CA LEU A 449 14.25 -19.48 0.33
C LEU A 449 14.79 -18.62 1.47
N LEU A 450 14.59 -17.31 1.44
CA LEU A 450 14.86 -16.45 2.60
C LEU A 450 14.02 -16.87 3.81
N ALA A 451 12.75 -17.20 3.60
CA ALA A 451 11.90 -17.69 4.67
C ALA A 451 12.40 -19.04 5.22
N TYR A 452 12.76 -19.98 4.34
CA TYR A 452 13.31 -21.27 4.76
C TYR A 452 14.71 -21.16 5.40
N SER A 453 15.42 -20.05 5.20
CA SER A 453 16.73 -19.79 5.81
C SER A 453 16.66 -19.18 7.21
N LEU A 454 15.47 -18.81 7.70
CA LEU A 454 15.26 -18.23 9.03
C LEU A 454 15.91 -19.02 10.20
N PRO A 455 15.96 -20.37 10.19
CA PRO A 455 16.66 -21.12 11.24
C PRO A 455 18.18 -20.95 11.21
N ARG A 456 18.77 -20.60 10.06
CA ARG A 456 20.22 -20.48 9.87
C ARG A 456 20.79 -19.21 10.51
N LYS A 457 20.00 -18.13 10.59
CA LYS A 457 20.35 -16.83 11.20
C LYS A 457 21.71 -16.28 10.74
N LYS A 458 22.04 -16.45 9.46
CA LYS A 458 23.36 -16.07 8.90
C LYS A 458 23.43 -14.60 8.48
N ILE A 459 22.29 -14.00 8.18
CA ILE A 459 22.15 -12.58 7.81
C ILE A 459 21.04 -11.92 8.64
N THR A 460 21.06 -10.60 8.76
CA THR A 460 20.18 -9.84 9.67
C THR A 460 18.70 -10.04 9.33
N ILE A 461 18.30 -9.95 8.06
CA ILE A 461 16.90 -10.19 7.63
C ILE A 461 16.40 -11.62 7.86
N THR A 462 17.30 -12.56 8.17
CA THR A 462 16.97 -13.94 8.57
C THR A 462 17.13 -14.21 10.07
N GLY A 463 17.29 -13.16 10.88
CA GLY A 463 17.33 -13.25 12.34
C GLY A 463 18.72 -13.35 12.95
N LYS A 464 19.78 -12.90 12.25
CA LYS A 464 21.08 -12.63 12.89
C LYS A 464 20.95 -11.40 13.80
N GLY A 465 21.50 -11.47 15.01
CA GLY A 465 21.50 -10.36 15.97
C GLY A 465 20.46 -10.51 17.09
N ALA A 466 20.34 -9.47 17.91
CA ALA A 466 19.45 -9.44 19.07
C ALA A 466 17.99 -9.24 18.64
N ARG A 467 17.06 -9.89 19.34
CA ARG A 467 15.62 -9.68 19.17
C ARG A 467 15.12 -8.55 20.07
N ASN A 468 14.20 -7.72 19.56
CA ASN A 468 13.50 -6.71 20.37
C ASN A 468 11.98 -6.95 20.45
N VAL A 469 11.40 -7.75 19.53
CA VAL A 469 10.00 -8.18 19.62
C VAL A 469 9.89 -9.39 20.56
N PRO A 470 8.99 -9.38 21.55
CA PRO A 470 8.76 -10.53 22.41
C PRO A 470 8.28 -11.75 21.63
N GLN A 471 8.78 -12.93 21.99
CA GLN A 471 8.22 -14.17 21.46
C GLN A 471 6.81 -14.38 22.00
N ILE A 472 5.91 -14.85 21.15
CA ILE A 472 4.53 -15.15 21.52
C ILE A 472 4.34 -16.64 21.81
N SER A 473 3.42 -16.95 22.72
CA SER A 473 2.97 -18.33 22.95
C SER A 473 2.18 -18.85 21.74
N LEU A 474 2.06 -20.18 21.63
CA LEU A 474 1.21 -20.80 20.61
C LEU A 474 -0.23 -20.30 20.69
N HIS A 475 -0.80 -20.23 21.90
CA HIS A 475 -2.16 -19.71 22.10
C HIS A 475 -2.31 -18.27 21.60
N ARG A 476 -1.32 -17.40 21.85
CA ARG A 476 -1.35 -16.04 21.34
C ARG A 476 -1.23 -15.99 19.82
N ALA A 477 -0.38 -16.83 19.23
CA ALA A 477 -0.27 -16.94 17.77
C ALA A 477 -1.59 -17.40 17.14
N GLU A 478 -2.26 -18.41 17.69
CA GLU A 478 -3.56 -18.90 17.22
C GLU A 478 -4.66 -17.83 17.36
N SER A 479 -4.63 -17.05 18.44
CA SER A 479 -5.53 -15.89 18.60
C SER A 479 -5.33 -14.84 17.51
N LEU A 480 -4.07 -14.54 17.13
CA LEU A 480 -3.79 -13.59 16.03
C LEU A 480 -4.22 -14.14 14.67
N ILE A 481 -4.05 -15.44 14.43
CA ILE A 481 -4.58 -16.10 13.22
C ILE A 481 -6.10 -15.98 13.18
N ALA A 482 -6.78 -16.17 14.31
CA ALA A 482 -8.23 -16.02 14.38
C ALA A 482 -8.71 -14.59 14.04
N ASP A 483 -7.93 -13.56 14.38
CA ASP A 483 -8.25 -12.16 14.04
C ASP A 483 -8.24 -11.90 12.52
N GLY A 484 -7.48 -12.68 11.75
CA GLY A 484 -7.39 -12.60 10.29
C GLY A 484 -8.53 -13.28 9.51
N ARG A 485 -9.31 -14.14 10.16
CA ARG A 485 -10.36 -14.95 9.50
C ARG A 485 -11.62 -14.14 9.18
N GLY A 486 -12.43 -14.70 8.29
CA GLY A 486 -13.78 -14.19 7.99
C GLY A 486 -13.82 -13.01 7.02
N TRP A 487 -12.79 -12.84 6.21
CA TRP A 487 -12.72 -11.84 5.16
C TRP A 487 -12.05 -12.40 3.90
N ASP A 488 -12.68 -12.14 2.76
CA ASP A 488 -12.06 -12.16 1.45
C ASP A 488 -12.74 -11.10 0.54
N ASN A 489 -12.29 -10.97 -0.69
CA ASN A 489 -12.82 -9.96 -1.61
C ASN A 489 -14.23 -10.26 -2.13
N LYS A 490 -14.70 -11.50 -2.01
CA LYS A 490 -16.05 -11.92 -2.39
C LYS A 490 -17.04 -11.80 -1.22
N ASP A 491 -16.62 -12.13 -0.01
CA ASP A 491 -17.37 -12.01 1.24
C ASP A 491 -16.55 -11.31 2.34
N ARG A 492 -16.89 -10.04 2.57
CA ARG A 492 -16.22 -9.17 3.55
C ARG A 492 -16.93 -9.10 4.91
N ASN A 493 -18.12 -9.68 5.04
CA ASN A 493 -19.10 -9.27 6.06
C ASN A 493 -19.71 -10.42 6.85
N THR A 494 -20.00 -11.54 6.20
CA THR A 494 -20.88 -12.58 6.77
C THR A 494 -20.38 -13.14 8.10
N ALA A 495 -19.05 -13.27 8.26
CA ALA A 495 -18.46 -13.79 9.49
C ALA A 495 -18.79 -12.93 10.72
N TYR A 496 -18.71 -11.60 10.59
CA TYR A 496 -19.01 -10.67 11.69
C TYR A 496 -20.50 -10.43 11.86
N ASP A 497 -21.27 -10.42 10.76
CA ASP A 497 -22.72 -10.21 10.83
C ASP A 497 -23.45 -11.30 11.64
N ARG A 498 -22.86 -12.51 11.73
CA ARG A 498 -23.34 -13.67 12.50
C ARG A 498 -23.00 -13.65 14.00
N LEU A 499 -22.05 -12.82 14.44
CA LEU A 499 -21.68 -12.72 15.85
C LEU A 499 -22.78 -12.03 16.65
N ASP A 500 -22.95 -12.34 17.94
CA ASP A 500 -23.88 -11.60 18.78
C ASP A 500 -23.34 -10.21 19.18
N ASP A 501 -24.20 -9.38 19.76
CA ASP A 501 -23.83 -8.01 20.12
C ASP A 501 -22.77 -7.95 21.24
N GLN A 502 -22.71 -8.95 22.13
CA GLN A 502 -21.72 -9.00 23.20
C GLN A 502 -20.32 -9.30 22.63
N ASP A 503 -20.22 -10.25 21.71
CA ASP A 503 -18.99 -10.57 20.99
C ASP A 503 -18.52 -9.37 20.17
N LEU A 504 -19.43 -8.69 19.47
CA LEU A 504 -19.11 -7.50 18.69
C LEU A 504 -18.61 -6.35 19.57
N LEU A 505 -19.26 -6.10 20.72
CA LEU A 505 -18.82 -5.09 21.70
C LEU A 505 -17.43 -5.43 22.26
N SER A 506 -17.15 -6.69 22.58
CA SER A 506 -15.82 -7.14 23.01
C SER A 506 -14.76 -6.87 21.94
N ARG A 507 -15.07 -7.14 20.66
CA ARG A 507 -14.18 -6.92 19.52
C ARG A 507 -13.89 -5.45 19.22
N LEU A 508 -14.73 -4.51 19.66
CA LEU A 508 -14.39 -3.08 19.65
C LEU A 508 -13.17 -2.77 20.54
N GLY A 509 -12.85 -3.61 21.52
CA GLY A 509 -11.64 -3.52 22.33
C GLY A 509 -10.41 -4.24 21.75
N SER A 510 -10.49 -4.79 20.54
CA SER A 510 -9.37 -5.54 19.95
C SER A 510 -8.14 -4.66 19.71
N TRP A 511 -6.94 -5.23 19.89
CA TRP A 511 -5.68 -4.63 19.47
C TRP A 511 -5.68 -4.30 17.97
N SER A 512 -6.32 -5.15 17.15
CA SER A 512 -6.36 -5.01 15.71
C SER A 512 -7.37 -3.94 15.34
N PRO A 513 -6.95 -2.85 14.68
CA PRO A 513 -7.89 -1.84 14.23
C PRO A 513 -8.88 -2.40 13.19
N ILE A 514 -8.49 -3.47 12.45
CA ILE A 514 -9.32 -4.12 11.42
C ILE A 514 -10.46 -4.91 12.07
N VAL A 515 -10.17 -5.62 13.16
CA VAL A 515 -11.20 -6.30 13.96
C VAL A 515 -12.19 -5.27 14.55
N ARG A 516 -11.69 -4.13 15.03
CA ARG A 516 -12.55 -3.05 15.53
C ARG A 516 -13.46 -2.51 14.43
N GLU A 517 -12.93 -2.25 13.23
CA GLU A 517 -13.73 -1.76 12.11
C GLU A 517 -14.79 -2.78 11.66
N ARG A 518 -14.42 -4.06 11.49
CA ARG A 518 -15.37 -5.11 11.11
C ARG A 518 -16.49 -5.26 12.13
N ALA A 519 -16.17 -5.20 13.43
CA ALA A 519 -17.17 -5.24 14.49
C ALA A 519 -18.09 -4.01 14.47
N ALA A 520 -17.52 -2.81 14.32
CA ALA A 520 -18.27 -1.56 14.17
C ALA A 520 -19.23 -1.58 12.98
N MET A 521 -18.79 -2.11 11.83
CA MET A 521 -19.61 -2.26 10.63
C MET A 521 -20.78 -3.22 10.85
N ALA A 522 -20.56 -4.37 11.49
CA ALA A 522 -21.61 -5.32 11.82
C ALA A 522 -22.64 -4.73 12.80
N LEU A 523 -22.17 -4.05 13.86
CA LEU A 523 -23.03 -3.33 14.80
C LEU A 523 -23.85 -2.24 14.10
N ALA A 524 -23.26 -1.51 13.16
CA ALA A 524 -23.97 -0.50 12.39
C ALA A 524 -25.07 -1.10 11.47
N LYS A 525 -25.02 -2.37 11.10
CA LYS A 525 -26.13 -3.02 10.37
C LYS A 525 -27.27 -3.47 11.28
N ARG A 526 -27.08 -3.48 12.61
CA ARG A 526 -28.15 -3.84 13.55
C ARG A 526 -29.28 -2.83 13.46
N LYS A 527 -30.52 -3.33 13.55
CA LYS A 527 -31.74 -2.51 13.66
C LYS A 527 -31.72 -1.70 14.95
N SER A 528 -31.33 -2.33 16.05
CA SER A 528 -31.24 -1.75 17.39
C SER A 528 -29.82 -1.93 17.95
N PRO A 529 -28.85 -1.12 17.52
CA PRO A 529 -27.47 -1.23 18.00
C PRO A 529 -27.40 -0.85 19.49
N PRO A 530 -26.53 -1.49 20.29
CA PRO A 530 -26.38 -1.23 21.73
C PRO A 530 -25.60 0.08 22.01
N VAL A 531 -26.17 1.23 21.64
CA VAL A 531 -25.52 2.56 21.72
C VAL A 531 -25.03 2.89 23.14
N SER A 532 -25.84 2.64 24.17
CA SER A 532 -25.44 2.93 25.56
C SER A 532 -24.20 2.12 26.01
N ALA A 533 -24.10 0.86 25.58
CA ALA A 533 -22.92 0.03 25.86
C ALA A 533 -21.68 0.55 25.12
N MET A 534 -21.85 1.02 23.87
CA MET A 534 -20.75 1.66 23.13
C MET A 534 -20.31 2.98 23.79
N ILE A 535 -21.23 3.76 24.36
CA ILE A 535 -20.88 4.99 25.09
C ILE A 535 -20.03 4.66 26.31
N ALA A 536 -20.38 3.61 27.06
CA ALA A 536 -19.59 3.14 28.20
C ALA A 536 -18.15 2.74 27.81
N LEU A 537 -17.93 2.24 26.58
CA LEU A 537 -16.58 1.92 26.09
C LEU A 537 -15.69 3.17 25.92
N LEU A 538 -16.27 4.36 25.65
CA LEU A 538 -15.50 5.62 25.60
C LEU A 538 -14.89 6.00 26.95
N GLU A 539 -15.40 5.46 28.04
CA GLU A 539 -14.94 5.71 29.41
C GLU A 539 -14.05 4.58 29.96
N SER A 540 -13.87 3.50 29.18
CA SER A 540 -13.09 2.32 29.60
C SER A 540 -11.60 2.62 29.81
N GLY A 541 -10.91 1.78 30.59
CA GLY A 541 -9.45 1.91 30.76
C GLY A 541 -8.62 1.55 29.51
N SER A 542 -9.21 0.90 28.51
CA SER A 542 -8.52 0.48 27.29
C SER A 542 -8.63 1.56 26.21
N ILE A 543 -7.48 2.03 25.72
CA ILE A 543 -7.45 3.01 24.62
C ILE A 543 -8.04 2.42 23.33
N GLU A 544 -7.85 1.12 23.10
CA GLU A 544 -8.38 0.38 21.97
C GLU A 544 -9.92 0.36 21.99
N ALA A 545 -10.52 0.08 23.14
CA ALA A 545 -11.98 0.10 23.31
C ALA A 545 -12.58 1.49 23.09
N ARG A 546 -11.91 2.56 23.56
CA ARG A 546 -12.31 3.95 23.28
C ARG A 546 -12.26 4.25 21.78
N MET A 547 -11.17 3.88 21.10
CA MET A 547 -11.04 4.06 19.66
C MET A 547 -12.07 3.23 18.89
N GLY A 548 -12.34 1.99 19.32
CA GLY A 548 -13.37 1.13 18.73
C GLY A 548 -14.77 1.71 18.88
N ALA A 549 -15.08 2.31 20.03
CA ALA A 549 -16.33 3.04 20.22
C ALA A 549 -16.46 4.22 19.24
N CYS A 550 -15.42 5.05 19.10
CA CYS A 550 -15.41 6.13 18.09
C CYS A 550 -15.68 5.60 16.67
N VAL A 551 -15.01 4.51 16.27
CA VAL A 551 -15.23 3.88 14.95
C VAL A 551 -16.66 3.37 14.81
N ALA A 552 -17.24 2.77 15.85
CA ALA A 552 -18.64 2.34 15.86
C ALA A 552 -19.61 3.52 15.67
N PHE A 553 -19.38 4.64 16.37
CA PHE A 553 -20.20 5.85 16.20
C PHE A 553 -20.06 6.47 14.81
N GLU A 554 -18.86 6.44 14.23
CA GLU A 554 -18.64 6.87 12.84
C GLU A 554 -19.50 6.05 11.86
N LYS A 555 -19.54 4.72 12.00
CA LYS A 555 -20.37 3.85 11.14
C LYS A 555 -21.87 4.00 11.42
N LEU A 556 -22.26 4.30 12.66
CA LEU A 556 -23.66 4.55 13.05
C LEU A 556 -24.22 5.88 12.54
N ARG A 557 -23.34 6.87 12.31
CA ARG A 557 -23.70 8.22 11.85
C ARG A 557 -24.71 8.88 12.81
N GLY A 558 -25.76 9.53 12.27
CA GLY A 558 -26.76 10.24 13.07
C GLY A 558 -27.46 9.39 14.16
N ARG A 559 -27.45 8.05 14.07
CA ARG A 559 -27.96 7.18 15.15
C ARG A 559 -27.09 7.18 16.41
N ALA A 560 -25.91 7.79 16.37
CA ALA A 560 -25.00 7.95 17.51
C ALA A 560 -25.11 9.34 18.16
N ALA A 561 -26.20 10.09 17.94
CA ALA A 561 -26.37 11.45 18.48
C ALA A 561 -26.21 11.52 20.02
N GLU A 562 -26.62 10.49 20.75
CA GLU A 562 -26.48 10.41 22.21
C GLU A 562 -25.02 10.39 22.69
N ALA A 563 -24.06 10.00 21.82
CA ALA A 563 -22.65 9.92 22.16
C ALA A 563 -21.91 11.28 22.07
N VAL A 564 -22.54 12.34 21.54
CA VAL A 564 -21.89 13.63 21.29
C VAL A 564 -21.20 14.20 22.54
N PRO A 565 -21.83 14.26 23.73
CA PRO A 565 -21.17 14.81 24.91
C PRO A 565 -19.91 14.05 25.32
N THR A 566 -19.96 12.71 25.29
CA THR A 566 -18.82 11.86 25.65
C THR A 566 -17.70 11.93 24.58
N LEU A 567 -18.07 12.06 23.30
CA LEU A 567 -17.10 12.30 22.22
C LEU A 567 -16.39 13.65 22.35
N GLN A 568 -17.08 14.71 22.80
CA GLN A 568 -16.43 15.99 23.09
C GLN A 568 -15.41 15.90 24.22
N LEU A 569 -15.66 15.07 25.23
CA LEU A 569 -14.65 14.77 26.26
C LEU A 569 -13.44 14.04 25.68
N ALA A 570 -13.66 13.11 24.74
CA ALA A 570 -12.58 12.39 24.06
C ALA A 570 -11.67 13.30 23.21
N LEU A 571 -12.17 14.45 22.71
CA LEU A 571 -11.35 15.47 22.03
C LEU A 571 -10.30 16.10 22.94
N LYS A 572 -10.40 15.94 24.26
CA LYS A 572 -9.48 16.52 25.25
C LYS A 572 -8.47 15.50 25.79
N HIS A 573 -8.52 14.27 25.31
CA HIS A 573 -7.65 13.18 25.78
C HIS A 573 -6.20 13.34 25.29
N ASP A 574 -5.22 12.85 26.06
CA ASP A 574 -3.79 12.98 25.72
C ASP A 574 -3.38 12.20 24.46
N ASN A 575 -3.99 11.04 24.25
CA ASN A 575 -3.80 10.23 23.05
C ASN A 575 -4.32 10.94 21.79
N MET A 576 -3.38 11.36 20.93
CA MET A 576 -3.67 12.06 19.67
C MET A 576 -4.61 11.28 18.73
N TRP A 577 -4.44 9.97 18.61
CA TRP A 577 -5.26 9.20 17.67
C TRP A 577 -6.70 9.02 18.15
N LEU A 578 -6.92 8.92 19.46
CA LEU A 578 -8.29 8.94 20.00
C LEU A 578 -8.99 10.26 19.70
N ARG A 579 -8.29 11.41 19.82
CA ARG A 579 -8.85 12.71 19.44
C ARG A 579 -9.25 12.75 17.96
N VAL A 580 -8.40 12.22 17.07
CA VAL A 580 -8.72 12.09 15.63
C VAL A 580 -9.94 11.18 15.40
N CYS A 581 -10.00 10.01 16.05
CA CYS A 581 -11.16 9.12 15.94
C CYS A 581 -12.46 9.78 16.44
N ALA A 582 -12.39 10.54 17.54
CA ALA A 582 -13.53 11.27 18.07
C ALA A 582 -13.99 12.39 17.12
N ALA A 583 -13.06 13.15 16.54
CA ALA A 583 -13.34 14.15 15.51
C ALA A 583 -14.00 13.53 14.27
N SER A 584 -13.51 12.38 13.81
CA SER A 584 -14.11 11.63 12.71
C SER A 584 -15.55 11.22 13.04
N ALA A 585 -15.77 10.61 14.20
CA ALA A 585 -17.09 10.19 14.66
C ALA A 585 -18.09 11.37 14.73
N LEU A 586 -17.68 12.48 15.35
CA LEU A 586 -18.48 13.71 15.43
C LEU A 586 -18.85 14.24 14.04
N SER A 587 -17.92 14.26 13.10
CA SER A 587 -18.22 14.75 11.74
C SER A 587 -19.25 13.88 11.01
N LYS A 588 -19.24 12.56 11.22
CA LYS A 588 -20.21 11.63 10.63
C LYS A 588 -21.57 11.58 11.33
N ILE A 589 -21.68 12.03 12.58
CA ILE A 589 -22.97 12.18 13.28
C ILE A 589 -23.82 13.29 12.63
N GLY A 590 -23.18 14.35 12.13
CA GLY A 590 -23.85 15.45 11.42
C GLY A 590 -24.42 16.51 12.37
N LYS A 591 -25.63 17.02 12.07
CA LYS A 591 -26.23 18.19 12.75
C LYS A 591 -26.14 18.17 14.30
N PRO A 592 -26.41 17.04 15.01
CA PRO A 592 -26.30 17.01 16.46
C PRO A 592 -24.89 17.31 16.99
N ALA A 593 -23.85 17.03 16.22
CA ALA A 593 -22.46 17.21 16.61
C ALA A 593 -21.89 18.61 16.28
N ILE A 594 -22.67 19.51 15.66
CA ILE A 594 -22.22 20.89 15.35
C ILE A 594 -21.79 21.66 16.61
N ALA A 595 -22.35 21.32 17.78
CA ALA A 595 -21.93 21.89 19.06
C ALA A 595 -20.44 21.63 19.40
N ALA A 596 -19.80 20.62 18.78
CA ALA A 596 -18.39 20.32 18.95
C ALA A 596 -17.46 21.11 18.00
N LEU A 597 -18.02 21.86 17.05
CA LEU A 597 -17.24 22.60 16.05
C LEU A 597 -16.22 23.59 16.66
N PRO A 598 -16.54 24.35 17.73
CA PRO A 598 -15.55 25.21 18.38
C PRO A 598 -14.37 24.42 18.96
N ASP A 599 -14.60 23.25 19.58
CA ASP A 599 -13.52 22.41 20.11
C ASP A 599 -12.60 21.93 18.96
N LEU A 600 -13.19 21.51 17.84
CA LEU A 600 -12.46 21.03 16.67
C LEU A 600 -11.66 22.14 15.96
N LEU A 601 -12.22 23.35 15.84
CA LEU A 601 -11.49 24.51 15.29
C LEU A 601 -10.28 24.85 16.17
N GLY A 602 -10.44 24.79 17.49
CA GLY A 602 -9.33 24.96 18.43
C GLY A 602 -8.24 23.88 18.29
N MET A 603 -8.60 22.66 17.88
CA MET A 603 -7.61 21.61 17.62
C MET A 603 -6.74 21.88 16.40
N ILE A 604 -7.25 22.57 15.37
CA ILE A 604 -6.45 22.92 14.19
C ILE A 604 -5.31 23.88 14.56
N ASP A 605 -5.50 24.74 15.56
CA ASP A 605 -4.47 25.71 15.97
C ASP A 605 -3.38 25.10 16.86
N ARG A 606 -3.54 23.86 17.31
CA ARG A 606 -2.56 23.20 18.18
C ARG A 606 -1.24 22.99 17.44
N VAL A 607 -0.14 23.27 18.14
CA VAL A 607 1.20 22.92 17.67
C VAL A 607 1.34 21.39 17.66
N PRO A 608 1.75 20.76 16.54
CA PRO A 608 1.98 19.33 16.47
C PRO A 608 2.98 18.86 17.53
N SER A 609 2.68 17.76 18.21
CA SER A 609 3.63 17.15 19.16
C SER A 609 4.81 16.51 18.42
N PRO A 610 5.91 16.17 19.11
CA PRO A 610 7.03 15.45 18.50
C PRO A 610 6.61 14.13 17.80
N GLU A 611 5.60 13.44 18.35
CA GLU A 611 5.01 12.20 17.84
C GLU A 611 4.10 12.40 16.62
N ASP A 612 3.68 13.64 16.36
CA ASP A 612 2.99 14.01 15.14
C ASP A 612 4.03 14.45 14.08
N PRO A 613 4.33 13.60 13.06
CA PRO A 613 5.43 13.88 12.13
C PRO A 613 5.21 15.13 11.28
N ARG A 614 3.95 15.50 11.00
CA ARG A 614 3.59 16.43 9.90
C ARG A 614 2.34 17.28 10.18
N GLY A 615 1.84 17.31 11.41
CA GLY A 615 0.53 17.86 11.71
C GLY A 615 -0.59 16.98 11.17
N MET A 616 -0.45 15.66 11.32
CA MET A 616 -1.42 14.64 10.94
C MET A 616 -2.71 14.82 11.73
N GLU A 617 -2.66 15.19 13.02
CA GLU A 617 -3.88 15.52 13.76
C GLU A 617 -4.63 16.68 13.11
N GLN A 618 -3.94 17.81 12.91
CA GLN A 618 -4.49 18.98 12.23
C GLN A 618 -5.07 18.61 10.87
N ARG A 619 -4.37 17.77 10.10
CA ARG A 619 -4.83 17.25 8.81
C ARG A 619 -6.16 16.51 8.94
N PHE A 620 -6.28 15.49 9.79
CA PHE A 620 -7.52 14.71 9.90
C PHE A 620 -8.67 15.54 10.46
N VAL A 621 -8.41 16.42 11.41
CA VAL A 621 -9.41 17.33 11.97
C VAL A 621 -9.87 18.35 10.92
N SER A 622 -8.97 18.83 10.05
CA SER A 622 -9.34 19.69 8.91
C SER A 622 -10.30 18.98 7.96
N LEU A 623 -10.07 17.69 7.66
CA LEU A 623 -11.01 16.90 6.86
C LEU A 623 -12.38 16.79 7.55
N ALA A 624 -12.40 16.45 8.84
CA ALA A 624 -13.62 16.34 9.62
C ALA A 624 -14.45 17.65 9.64
N ILE A 625 -13.79 18.80 9.66
CA ILE A 625 -14.47 20.10 9.66
C ILE A 625 -14.92 20.51 8.25
N PHE A 626 -13.97 20.64 7.32
CA PHE A 626 -14.19 21.35 6.05
C PHE A 626 -14.79 20.46 4.95
N ASP A 627 -14.52 19.15 4.96
CA ASP A 627 -15.09 18.19 4.00
C ASP A 627 -16.48 17.68 4.45
N GLU A 628 -16.78 17.78 5.75
CA GLU A 628 -17.99 17.20 6.35
C GLU A 628 -18.83 18.25 7.12
N MET A 629 -18.43 18.63 8.34
CA MET A 629 -19.30 19.39 9.25
C MET A 629 -19.76 20.73 8.68
N LEU A 630 -18.85 21.49 8.06
CA LEU A 630 -19.19 22.79 7.49
C LEU A 630 -20.01 22.69 6.22
N ARG A 631 -20.08 21.53 5.54
CA ARG A 631 -20.91 21.36 4.33
C ARG A 631 -22.41 21.26 4.64
N VAL A 632 -22.78 21.07 5.90
CA VAL A 632 -24.19 21.07 6.32
C VAL A 632 -24.78 22.49 6.18
N PRO A 633 -26.03 22.65 5.69
CA PRO A 633 -26.69 23.94 5.65
C PRO A 633 -26.69 24.62 7.03
N ASN A 634 -26.46 25.92 7.05
CA ASN A 634 -26.44 26.73 8.28
C ASN A 634 -25.36 26.35 9.31
N ALA A 635 -24.41 25.46 8.98
CA ALA A 635 -23.31 25.09 9.89
C ALA A 635 -22.40 26.28 10.30
N MET A 636 -22.52 27.42 9.62
CA MET A 636 -21.79 28.66 9.90
C MET A 636 -22.54 29.58 10.89
N GLU A 637 -23.78 29.26 11.25
CA GLU A 637 -24.54 30.02 12.25
C GLU A 637 -23.93 29.82 13.64
N GLY A 638 -23.61 30.91 14.33
CA GLY A 638 -23.01 30.87 15.67
C GLY A 638 -21.53 30.46 15.71
N VAL A 639 -20.89 30.21 14.56
CA VAL A 639 -19.45 29.94 14.51
C VAL A 639 -18.67 31.22 14.77
N ASP A 640 -17.74 31.17 15.72
CA ASP A 640 -16.79 32.24 15.99
C ASP A 640 -15.90 32.47 14.76
N ARG A 641 -16.00 33.66 14.18
CA ARG A 641 -15.31 34.04 12.95
C ARG A 641 -13.81 34.22 13.18
N ASP A 642 -13.40 34.65 14.37
CA ASP A 642 -11.99 34.82 14.70
C ASP A 642 -11.32 33.46 14.84
N GLN A 643 -11.98 32.55 15.56
CA GLN A 643 -11.51 31.17 15.70
C GLN A 643 -11.42 30.46 14.34
N LEU A 644 -12.43 30.62 13.48
CA LEU A 644 -12.42 30.04 12.14
C LEU A 644 -11.26 30.61 11.29
N ARG A 645 -11.01 31.92 11.34
CA ARG A 645 -9.89 32.54 10.61
C ARG A 645 -8.55 32.00 11.09
N LEU A 646 -8.34 31.88 12.40
CA LEU A 646 -7.12 31.29 12.95
C LEU A 646 -6.92 29.85 12.49
N ALA A 647 -7.98 29.03 12.52
CA ALA A 647 -7.94 27.66 12.03
C ALA A 647 -7.58 27.59 10.54
N ILE A 648 -8.18 28.42 9.70
CA ILE A 648 -7.86 28.48 8.25
C ILE A 648 -6.39 28.87 8.06
N ALA A 649 -5.94 29.97 8.65
CA ALA A 649 -4.56 30.44 8.52
C ALA A 649 -3.54 29.38 8.99
N SER A 650 -3.82 28.72 10.11
CA SER A 650 -2.95 27.68 10.64
C SER A 650 -2.92 26.44 9.74
N GLY A 651 -4.09 25.97 9.30
CA GLY A 651 -4.20 24.78 8.47
C GLY A 651 -3.67 24.95 7.04
N LEU A 652 -3.65 26.16 6.48
CA LEU A 652 -3.00 26.44 5.20
C LEU A 652 -1.48 26.23 5.22
N ARG A 653 -0.88 26.15 6.41
CA ARG A 653 0.54 25.83 6.59
C ARG A 653 0.80 24.33 6.71
N ASN A 654 -0.23 23.48 6.80
CA ASN A 654 -0.09 22.02 6.93
C ASN A 654 0.80 21.45 5.81
N GLN A 655 1.58 20.41 6.08
CA GLN A 655 2.51 19.89 5.06
C GLN A 655 1.83 19.02 4.00
N ASP A 656 0.53 18.69 4.17
CA ASP A 656 -0.27 17.86 3.27
C ASP A 656 -1.18 18.70 2.35
N GLY A 657 -1.04 18.50 1.03
CA GLY A 657 -1.82 19.22 0.02
C GLY A 657 -3.33 18.99 0.12
N ARG A 658 -3.77 17.82 0.59
CA ARG A 658 -5.21 17.52 0.76
C ARG A 658 -5.78 18.33 1.91
N ALA A 659 -5.09 18.42 3.04
CA ALA A 659 -5.52 19.26 4.15
C ALA A 659 -5.74 20.71 3.70
N ARG A 660 -4.75 21.30 3.01
CA ARG A 660 -4.85 22.67 2.49
C ARG A 660 -6.02 22.84 1.52
N SER A 661 -6.23 21.87 0.63
CA SER A 661 -7.30 21.92 -0.38
C SER A 661 -8.70 21.78 0.20
N GLU A 662 -8.89 20.95 1.24
CA GLU A 662 -10.20 20.87 1.89
C GLU A 662 -10.50 22.15 2.68
N ILE A 663 -9.50 22.72 3.38
CA ILE A 663 -9.66 24.01 4.06
C ILE A 663 -10.09 25.11 3.09
N SER A 664 -9.47 25.18 1.91
CA SER A 664 -9.77 26.23 0.93
C SER A 664 -11.19 26.18 0.37
N SER A 665 -11.88 25.04 0.51
CA SER A 665 -13.26 24.87 0.01
C SER A 665 -14.27 25.81 0.67
N ILE A 666 -13.95 26.38 1.85
CA ILE A 666 -14.85 27.28 2.58
C ILE A 666 -14.85 28.71 2.05
N TYR A 667 -13.84 29.11 1.26
CA TYR A 667 -13.61 30.53 0.97
C TYR A 667 -14.78 31.23 0.31
N ASN A 668 -15.48 30.56 -0.62
CA ASN A 668 -16.62 31.13 -1.34
C ASN A 668 -17.87 31.37 -0.46
N ARG A 669 -17.83 30.93 0.81
CA ARG A 669 -18.88 31.13 1.82
C ARG A 669 -18.49 32.17 2.87
N LEU A 670 -17.28 32.72 2.78
CA LEU A 670 -16.80 33.78 3.65
C LEU A 670 -17.06 35.14 3.02
N ARG A 671 -17.34 36.14 3.85
CA ARG A 671 -17.46 37.53 3.39
C ARG A 671 -16.06 38.11 3.20
N TYR A 672 -15.97 39.22 2.48
CA TYR A 672 -14.69 39.87 2.23
C TYR A 672 -13.97 40.24 3.54
N GLU A 673 -14.70 40.72 4.55
CA GLU A 673 -14.15 41.14 5.84
C GLU A 673 -13.54 39.95 6.61
N ASP A 674 -14.09 38.75 6.41
CA ASP A 674 -13.58 37.52 7.01
C ASP A 674 -12.34 37.02 6.22
N LEU A 675 -12.31 37.24 4.90
CA LEU A 675 -11.20 36.86 4.02
C LEU A 675 -10.01 37.81 4.07
N GLN A 676 -10.23 39.11 4.30
CA GLN A 676 -9.21 40.15 4.19
C GLN A 676 -7.94 39.83 4.99
N PRO A 677 -8.00 39.38 6.26
CA PRO A 677 -6.80 39.04 7.03
C PRO A 677 -6.14 37.73 6.59
N LEU A 678 -6.85 36.90 5.83
CA LEU A 678 -6.34 35.63 5.30
C LEU A 678 -5.66 35.79 3.95
N LEU A 679 -5.86 36.91 3.23
CA LEU A 679 -5.32 37.11 1.89
C LEU A 679 -3.80 36.85 1.78
N PRO A 680 -2.94 37.28 2.73
CA PRO A 680 -1.52 36.93 2.68
C PRO A 680 -1.27 35.42 2.73
N ALA A 681 -1.96 34.70 3.61
CA ALA A 681 -1.82 33.25 3.75
C ALA A 681 -2.41 32.49 2.54
N ILE A 682 -3.50 33.01 1.96
CA ILE A 682 -4.10 32.48 0.73
C ILE A 682 -3.13 32.65 -0.44
N LEU A 683 -2.53 33.83 -0.61
CA LEU A 683 -1.54 34.08 -1.65
C LEU A 683 -0.33 33.16 -1.47
N GLU A 684 0.21 33.04 -0.26
CA GLU A 684 1.31 32.13 0.02
C GLU A 684 0.96 30.67 -0.32
N ALA A 685 -0.25 30.21 -0.01
CA ALA A 685 -0.69 28.85 -0.33
C ALA A 685 -0.91 28.61 -1.84
N ILE A 686 -1.18 29.67 -2.62
CA ILE A 686 -1.21 29.63 -4.09
C ILE A 686 0.22 29.51 -4.65
N GLU A 687 1.15 30.28 -4.10
CA GLU A 687 2.53 30.38 -4.60
C GLU A 687 3.41 29.21 -4.18
N LYS A 688 3.24 28.73 -2.94
CA LYS A 688 4.05 27.68 -2.31
C LYS A 688 3.23 26.41 -2.09
N PRO A 689 3.37 25.40 -2.98
CA PRO A 689 2.72 24.11 -2.79
C PRO A 689 3.09 23.46 -1.46
N ALA A 690 2.21 22.60 -0.97
CA ALA A 690 2.53 21.76 0.18
C ALA A 690 3.73 20.84 -0.16
N PRO A 691 4.61 20.56 0.80
CA PRO A 691 5.72 19.61 0.61
C PRO A 691 5.30 18.18 0.20
N SER A 692 4.03 17.83 0.40
CA SER A 692 3.47 16.50 0.11
C SER A 692 2.02 16.59 -0.37
N GLY A 693 1.46 15.47 -0.84
CA GLY A 693 0.12 15.46 -1.40
C GLY A 693 0.00 16.19 -2.75
N GLU A 694 0.99 16.01 -3.64
CA GLU A 694 1.02 16.63 -4.98
C GLU A 694 -0.29 16.37 -5.78
N MET A 695 -0.88 15.18 -5.64
CA MET A 695 -2.19 14.83 -6.23
C MET A 695 -3.36 15.71 -5.76
N PHE A 696 -3.21 16.35 -4.61
CA PHE A 696 -4.23 17.17 -3.97
C PHE A 696 -3.82 18.64 -3.87
N ALA A 697 -2.71 19.05 -4.50
CA ALA A 697 -2.16 20.39 -4.34
C ALA A 697 -2.94 21.47 -5.10
N ASP A 698 -3.79 21.10 -6.06
CA ASP A 698 -4.44 22.06 -6.94
C ASP A 698 -5.66 22.76 -6.32
N GLY A 699 -6.38 22.09 -5.43
CA GLY A 699 -7.60 22.62 -4.82
C GLY A 699 -7.36 23.92 -4.06
N VAL A 700 -6.33 23.99 -3.21
CA VAL A 700 -5.95 25.21 -2.49
C VAL A 700 -5.57 26.36 -3.42
N ARG A 701 -4.85 26.05 -4.51
CA ARG A 701 -4.36 27.06 -5.46
C ARG A 701 -5.51 27.62 -6.29
N LEU A 702 -6.35 26.76 -6.86
CA LEU A 702 -7.52 27.17 -7.67
C LEU A 702 -8.55 27.92 -6.83
N ASN A 703 -8.90 27.42 -5.64
CA ASN A 703 -9.86 28.10 -4.76
C ASN A 703 -9.30 29.46 -4.29
N GLY A 704 -8.01 29.53 -4.00
CA GLY A 704 -7.34 30.80 -3.70
C GLY A 704 -7.42 31.79 -4.85
N LEU A 705 -7.04 31.38 -6.07
CA LEU A 705 -7.10 32.25 -7.26
C LEU A 705 -8.52 32.77 -7.54
N LYS A 706 -9.53 31.90 -7.44
CA LYS A 706 -10.94 32.29 -7.60
C LYS A 706 -11.34 33.38 -6.61
N VAL A 707 -10.90 33.29 -5.37
CA VAL A 707 -11.22 34.28 -4.32
C VAL A 707 -10.50 35.59 -4.55
N LEU A 708 -9.22 35.54 -4.92
CA LEU A 708 -8.47 36.75 -5.29
C LEU A 708 -9.15 37.46 -6.46
N ALA A 709 -9.58 36.73 -7.49
CA ALA A 709 -10.25 37.29 -8.66
C ALA A 709 -11.64 37.84 -8.34
N THR A 710 -12.45 37.12 -7.57
CA THR A 710 -13.81 37.54 -7.16
C THR A 710 -13.80 38.88 -6.41
N HIS A 711 -12.73 39.15 -5.67
CA HIS A 711 -12.57 40.41 -4.92
C HIS A 711 -11.58 41.39 -5.57
N HIS A 712 -11.16 41.12 -6.81
CA HIS A 712 -10.23 41.93 -7.59
C HIS A 712 -8.93 42.28 -6.83
N ILE A 713 -8.35 41.30 -6.13
CA ILE A 713 -7.06 41.42 -5.46
C ILE A 713 -5.95 41.43 -6.51
N GLU A 714 -5.18 42.52 -6.56
CA GLU A 714 -4.24 42.85 -7.63
C GLU A 714 -3.17 41.76 -7.86
N GLU A 715 -2.66 41.19 -6.78
CA GLU A 715 -1.62 40.15 -6.74
C GLU A 715 -2.08 38.86 -7.45
N GLY A 716 -3.39 38.59 -7.47
CA GLY A 716 -3.95 37.41 -8.13
C GLY A 716 -3.75 37.38 -9.64
N ILE A 717 -3.50 38.53 -10.29
CA ILE A 717 -3.19 38.59 -11.73
C ILE A 717 -1.87 37.87 -12.03
N GLN A 718 -0.82 38.18 -11.27
CA GLN A 718 0.49 37.55 -11.46
C GLN A 718 0.44 36.08 -11.02
N ALA A 719 -0.22 35.79 -9.89
CA ALA A 719 -0.38 34.43 -9.40
C ALA A 719 -1.10 33.50 -10.39
N CYS A 720 -2.10 33.99 -11.14
CA CYS A 720 -2.74 33.23 -12.22
C CYS A 720 -1.74 32.88 -13.33
N ALA A 721 -0.94 33.86 -13.77
CA ALA A 721 0.05 33.66 -14.83
C ALA A 721 1.13 32.66 -14.41
N ASP A 722 1.65 32.80 -13.19
CA ASP A 722 2.69 31.91 -12.64
C ASP A 722 2.16 30.49 -12.42
N TYR A 723 0.93 30.33 -11.90
CA TYR A 723 0.35 29.00 -11.71
C TYR A 723 0.02 28.32 -13.03
N LEU A 724 -0.47 29.06 -14.03
CA LEU A 724 -0.70 28.53 -15.38
C LEU A 724 0.56 27.85 -15.93
N ARG A 725 1.74 28.42 -15.67
CA ARG A 725 3.03 27.90 -16.09
C ARG A 725 3.55 26.75 -15.22
N THR A 726 3.32 26.82 -13.91
CA THR A 726 3.91 25.91 -12.90
C THR A 726 2.99 24.79 -12.41
N GLN A 727 1.74 24.73 -12.91
CA GLN A 727 0.80 23.67 -12.57
C GLN A 727 1.37 22.28 -12.88
N ASN A 728 0.98 21.29 -12.09
CA ASN A 728 1.33 19.91 -12.40
C ASN A 728 0.68 19.49 -13.74
N PRO A 729 1.27 18.55 -14.48
CA PRO A 729 0.76 18.17 -15.81
C PRO A 729 -0.56 17.37 -15.75
N TRP A 730 -0.93 16.82 -14.59
CA TRP A 730 -2.07 15.91 -14.43
C TRP A 730 -3.39 16.62 -14.71
N ALA A 731 -4.08 16.20 -15.77
CA ALA A 731 -5.31 16.85 -16.23
C ALA A 731 -5.15 18.37 -16.46
N SER A 732 -3.92 18.84 -16.71
CA SER A 732 -3.62 20.27 -16.90
C SER A 732 -4.32 20.87 -18.12
N GLU A 733 -4.68 20.05 -19.11
CA GLU A 733 -5.50 20.48 -20.25
C GLU A 733 -6.91 20.91 -19.87
N LYS A 734 -7.41 20.44 -18.72
CA LYS A 734 -8.69 20.85 -18.15
C LYS A 734 -8.56 22.01 -17.19
N ARG A 735 -7.44 22.05 -16.45
CA ARG A 735 -7.15 23.11 -15.48
C ARG A 735 -6.72 24.42 -16.14
N THR A 736 -5.96 24.36 -17.24
CA THR A 736 -5.52 25.55 -17.98
C THR A 736 -6.70 26.47 -18.35
N PRO A 737 -7.78 26.00 -18.97
CA PRO A 737 -8.96 26.83 -19.24
C PRO A 737 -9.55 27.48 -17.99
N GLU A 738 -9.63 26.76 -16.87
CA GLU A 738 -10.15 27.28 -15.60
C GLU A 738 -9.29 28.43 -15.04
N ILE A 739 -7.96 28.29 -15.06
CA ILE A 739 -7.04 29.36 -14.63
C ILE A 739 -7.20 30.61 -15.52
N LEU A 740 -7.34 30.40 -16.83
CA LEU A 740 -7.50 31.47 -17.80
C LEU A 740 -8.83 32.21 -17.61
N GLU A 741 -9.92 31.49 -17.33
CA GLU A 741 -11.22 32.09 -17.01
C GLU A 741 -11.12 32.98 -15.77
N ILE A 742 -10.47 32.51 -14.70
CA ILE A 742 -10.22 33.31 -13.49
C ILE A 742 -9.45 34.60 -13.83
N LEU A 743 -8.42 34.51 -14.68
CA LEU A 743 -7.63 35.67 -15.09
C LEU A 743 -8.46 36.72 -15.86
N THR A 744 -9.46 36.30 -16.65
CA THR A 744 -10.30 37.24 -17.40
C THR A 744 -11.16 38.13 -16.51
N MET A 745 -11.44 37.75 -15.26
CA MET A 745 -12.21 38.55 -14.31
C MET A 745 -11.54 39.89 -13.96
N TYR A 746 -10.23 40.03 -14.21
CA TYR A 746 -9.50 41.27 -13.98
C TYR A 746 -9.60 42.29 -15.13
N GLY A 747 -10.27 41.93 -16.24
CA GLY A 747 -10.47 42.81 -17.39
C GLY A 747 -9.16 43.34 -17.98
N GLU A 748 -9.11 44.66 -18.23
CA GLU A 748 -7.96 45.34 -18.82
C GLU A 748 -6.69 45.21 -17.94
N HIS A 749 -6.82 45.07 -16.62
CA HIS A 749 -5.67 44.92 -15.73
C HIS A 749 -4.87 43.64 -15.99
N ALA A 750 -5.47 42.61 -16.59
CA ALA A 750 -4.78 41.38 -16.97
C ALA A 750 -3.79 41.58 -18.14
N GLN A 751 -3.88 42.70 -18.88
CA GLN A 751 -2.99 42.94 -20.03
C GLN A 751 -1.51 43.00 -19.64
N ARG A 752 -1.18 43.38 -18.40
CA ARG A 752 0.20 43.45 -17.91
C ARG A 752 0.92 42.10 -17.86
N VAL A 753 0.19 40.98 -17.82
CA VAL A 753 0.77 39.63 -17.84
C VAL A 753 0.77 38.99 -19.23
N ILE A 754 0.33 39.70 -20.28
CA ILE A 754 0.39 39.20 -21.68
C ILE A 754 1.80 38.70 -22.07
N PRO A 755 2.91 39.37 -21.71
CA PRO A 755 4.25 38.84 -22.01
C PRO A 755 4.48 37.44 -21.41
N HIS A 756 4.13 37.26 -20.13
CA HIS A 756 4.24 35.99 -19.42
C HIS A 756 3.36 34.89 -20.03
N LEU A 757 2.12 35.24 -20.41
CA LEU A 757 1.21 34.32 -21.10
C LEU A 757 1.74 33.91 -22.47
N SER A 758 2.34 34.84 -23.21
CA SER A 758 2.90 34.59 -24.55
C SER A 758 4.06 33.61 -24.49
N GLU A 759 4.96 33.77 -23.51
CA GLU A 759 6.03 32.80 -23.22
C GLU A 759 5.47 31.42 -22.84
N THR A 760 4.44 31.39 -21.99
CA THR A 760 3.82 30.13 -21.54
C THR A 760 3.13 29.40 -22.69
N ALA A 761 2.45 30.13 -23.59
CA ALA A 761 1.86 29.57 -24.80
C ALA A 761 2.94 28.98 -25.73
N ALA A 762 4.07 29.68 -25.91
CA ALA A 762 5.19 29.19 -26.72
C ALA A 762 5.80 27.90 -26.12
N MET A 763 5.93 27.84 -24.79
CA MET A 763 6.39 26.63 -24.09
C MET A 763 5.43 25.45 -24.33
N PHE A 764 4.12 25.65 -24.18
CA PHE A 764 3.12 24.60 -24.44
C PHE A 764 3.09 24.18 -25.92
N GLU A 765 3.36 25.09 -26.85
CA GLU A 765 3.42 24.77 -28.28
C GLU A 765 4.63 23.91 -28.66
N GLN A 766 5.78 24.14 -28.01
CA GLN A 766 6.98 23.30 -28.16
C GLN A 766 6.76 21.87 -27.65
N GLY A 767 5.86 21.69 -26.69
CA GLY A 767 5.50 20.40 -26.12
C GLY A 767 6.10 20.19 -24.74
N GLU A 768 5.33 19.52 -23.87
CA GLU A 768 5.73 19.21 -22.49
C GLU A 768 6.27 17.78 -22.36
N LEU A 769 7.25 17.59 -21.47
CA LEU A 769 7.84 16.28 -21.20
C LEU A 769 6.80 15.32 -20.61
N ASN A 770 6.71 14.10 -21.16
CA ASN A 770 5.78 13.05 -20.73
C ASN A 770 4.30 13.48 -20.74
N PHE A 771 3.94 14.45 -21.59
CA PHE A 771 2.56 14.91 -21.76
C PHE A 771 2.13 14.79 -23.23
N PRO A 772 0.89 14.40 -23.54
CA PRO A 772 0.45 14.26 -24.93
C PRO A 772 0.54 15.58 -25.71
N LYS A 773 1.28 15.59 -26.83
CA LYS A 773 1.49 16.79 -27.66
C LYS A 773 0.19 17.48 -28.09
N LYS A 774 -0.88 16.71 -28.35
CA LYS A 774 -2.20 17.26 -28.68
C LYS A 774 -2.74 18.15 -27.56
N PHE A 775 -2.66 17.68 -26.31
CA PHE A 775 -3.12 18.44 -25.16
C PHE A 775 -2.21 19.63 -24.85
N SER A 776 -0.90 19.49 -25.09
CA SER A 776 0.05 20.61 -25.01
C SER A 776 -0.34 21.74 -25.97
N ARG A 777 -0.65 21.41 -27.23
CA ARG A 777 -1.14 22.39 -28.22
C ARG A 777 -2.50 22.99 -27.83
N GLN A 778 -3.43 22.17 -27.35
CA GLN A 778 -4.73 22.64 -26.84
C GLN A 778 -4.56 23.70 -25.72
N LYS A 779 -3.61 23.48 -24.80
CA LYS A 779 -3.27 24.47 -23.76
C LYS A 779 -2.73 25.76 -24.40
N ALA A 780 -1.78 25.67 -25.33
CA ALA A 780 -1.24 26.83 -26.03
C ALA A 780 -2.33 27.65 -26.75
N GLU A 781 -3.24 26.98 -27.45
CA GLU A 781 -4.38 27.60 -28.14
C GLU A 781 -5.30 28.34 -27.16
N ALA A 782 -5.63 27.72 -26.01
CA ALA A 782 -6.44 28.34 -24.97
C ALA A 782 -5.78 29.62 -24.41
N VAL A 783 -4.46 29.59 -24.18
CA VAL A 783 -3.71 30.76 -23.72
C VAL A 783 -3.72 31.88 -24.76
N ARG A 784 -3.48 31.57 -26.04
CA ARG A 784 -3.52 32.56 -27.13
C ARG A 784 -4.90 33.17 -27.32
N ALA A 785 -5.95 32.38 -27.22
CA ALA A 785 -7.33 32.87 -27.25
C ALA A 785 -7.61 33.86 -26.10
N THR A 786 -7.12 33.53 -24.90
CA THR A 786 -7.25 34.39 -23.71
C THR A 786 -6.47 35.70 -23.87
N ILE A 787 -5.25 35.67 -24.40
CA ILE A 787 -4.46 36.88 -24.71
C ILE A 787 -5.25 37.85 -25.60
N LYS A 788 -5.91 37.32 -26.65
CA LYS A 788 -6.76 38.13 -27.54
C LYS A 788 -7.96 38.72 -26.78
N SER A 789 -8.60 37.92 -25.93
CA SER A 789 -9.74 38.34 -25.11
C SER A 789 -9.35 39.50 -24.17
N ILE A 790 -8.33 39.33 -23.33
CA ILE A 790 -7.89 40.35 -22.37
C ILE A 790 -7.31 41.60 -23.06
N GLY A 791 -6.62 41.44 -24.20
CA GLY A 791 -6.11 42.56 -25.00
C GLY A 791 -7.20 43.44 -25.62
N SER A 792 -8.40 42.89 -25.79
CA SER A 792 -9.58 43.63 -26.26
C SER A 792 -10.49 44.13 -25.14
N SER A 793 -10.26 43.68 -23.90
CA SER A 793 -11.10 44.07 -22.75
C SER A 793 -10.90 45.55 -22.41
N LYS A 794 -12.02 46.23 -22.16
CA LYS A 794 -12.09 47.61 -21.68
C LYS A 794 -12.63 47.70 -20.25
N GLU A 795 -12.96 46.57 -19.64
CA GLU A 795 -13.47 46.52 -18.27
C GLU A 795 -12.33 46.79 -17.30
N ARG A 796 -12.50 47.77 -16.41
CA ARG A 796 -11.52 48.15 -15.39
C ARG A 796 -12.13 48.02 -13.99
N PRO A 797 -12.24 46.80 -13.45
CA PRO A 797 -12.72 46.63 -12.08
C PRO A 797 -11.77 47.32 -11.09
N SER A 798 -12.32 47.87 -10.00
CA SER A 798 -11.52 48.48 -8.94
C SER A 798 -10.68 47.40 -8.24
N LEU A 799 -9.36 47.55 -8.28
CA LEU A 799 -8.44 46.62 -7.65
C LEU A 799 -8.25 46.93 -6.16
N ARG A 800 -8.04 45.88 -5.38
CA ARG A 800 -7.60 45.93 -3.97
C ARG A 800 -6.21 45.30 -3.86
N ARG A 801 -5.46 45.63 -2.81
CA ARG A 801 -4.13 45.06 -2.55
C ARG A 801 -4.10 44.31 -1.23
N ILE A 802 -3.18 43.37 -1.13
CA ILE A 802 -2.81 42.74 0.13
C ILE A 802 -1.86 43.71 0.83
N ASN A 803 -2.33 44.35 1.91
CA ASN A 803 -1.51 45.29 2.69
C ASN A 803 -0.49 44.56 3.55
#